data_AF-A0A8R7U8P8-F1
#
_entry.id   AF-A0A8R7U8P8-F1
#
_cell.length_a   1.000
_cell.length_b   1.000
_cell.length_c   1.000
_cell.angle_alpha   90.00
_cell.angle_beta   90.00
_cell.angle_gamma   90.00
#
_symmetry.space_group_name_H-M   'P 1'
#
loop_
_entity.id
_entity.type
_entity.pdbx_description
1 polymer ?
#
loop_
_entity_poly.entity_id
_entity_poly.type
_entity_poly.pdbx_seq_one_letter_code
_entity_poly.pdbx_strand_id
1 'polypeptide(L)'
;MRKKVDERIRTLIENGVRQRQRSMFIIVGDKSRDQIVNLNYMLAKSRVKSRPSVLWCYRNKLEISSHRKKRAKQIKKLMQRGLMDPEKADPFSLFLETSDITYCMYKDSERVLGNTFGMCILQDFEALTPNLLARTIETVEGGGLVILLLSSLSSLTSLYTMVMDVHERFRTESHTQAATRFNERFLLSIASCKACIVMDDELNILPISSHMKFIQPVTKNEDSEGLSERERELKDLKDQFREDFPVGPLIGKCCTMDQGKAVINFLDSILDKSLRSTVALLAARGRGKSAALGLAIAGAIAAGYSNIFVTAPSPENLNTLFDFVCKGLNAMEYKEHLHYDVVKSSDPNLRKAIIQINVHKQHRQTIQYMKPHDHGKLSQVELLVIDEAAAIPLPIVKALLGPYLVFLSSTVNGYEGTGRSLSLKLLQQLESQSQPSASSDGPSSSRLFKKIELNESIRYASGDPIETWLNELLCLDLANSIPNISRLPHPEHCQLYYVNRDTLFSYHKESEVFLQRMMALYVASHYKNSPNDLQLMADAPAHHLFVLLGPVNESENQLPDILCVIQVCLEGQISRKSAIRSLNEGHAPSGDQIPWKFCEQFQDNVFPSLSGARIVRIAVHPSALRLGYGSAAVKLLSSYYQGEMTVFKDAEEDEEPDVTVSEAAEKASLLEESIKPRANLPPLLVNLEDRRPEKLHYLGVSFGLTQELFRFWRKHSFYPFYVGQIPSAVTGEHTCMALSPLNSDDIKAGDSIQLGFLEPFYKDFRQRFRRLLGTSFRHLNFKLAMSVLASKIDFSHHEPSEHDTSTTLKLLRDVLSPHDMKRLEAYSNNLVDYHLILDLVPILAHEYFSEKLPVTLHGAQASVLFCMGLQDKDIGATKEELGIEREQVLSNFIKTMKKLYGYLNNTAGKEIEATLPRLKEIEAPLSRSMDEDLDEAAQEVKEKRRVVDEATVDPKLLQKYAIKSDDHEIEKALQNEKLSASGVISVKSSKSSADKKEKHRENEKSKRKGQDSGRSEKKKKRT
;
A
#
# COMPACT_ATOMS: atom_id res chain seq x y z
N MET A 1 14.08 -55.81 20.85
CA MET A 1 15.54 -55.71 21.06
C MET A 1 15.82 -54.50 21.94
N ARG A 2 16.71 -54.59 22.94
CA ARG A 2 17.20 -53.41 23.69
C ARG A 2 18.44 -52.88 22.97
N LYS A 3 18.32 -51.74 22.29
CA LYS A 3 19.42 -51.08 21.59
C LYS A 3 20.01 -49.99 22.50
N LYS A 4 21.33 -49.89 22.57
CA LYS A 4 21.98 -48.79 23.29
C LYS A 4 21.81 -47.52 22.45
N VAL A 5 21.16 -46.51 23.00
CA VAL A 5 21.00 -45.21 22.35
C VAL A 5 22.36 -44.51 22.29
N ASP A 6 22.61 -43.79 21.20
CA ASP A 6 23.82 -42.99 21.04
C ASP A 6 23.93 -41.92 22.13
N GLU A 7 25.10 -41.82 22.77
CA GLU A 7 25.35 -40.92 23.89
C GLU A 7 25.23 -39.45 23.49
N ARG A 8 25.45 -39.12 22.21
CA ARG A 8 25.37 -37.76 21.66
C ARG A 8 24.00 -37.10 21.83
N ILE A 9 22.92 -37.89 21.76
CA ILE A 9 21.55 -37.37 21.97
C ILE A 9 21.41 -36.88 23.41
N ARG A 10 21.89 -37.68 24.36
CA ARG A 10 21.83 -37.36 25.78
C ARG A 10 22.73 -36.19 26.14
N THR A 11 23.96 -36.15 25.62
CA THR A 11 24.90 -35.05 25.90
C THR A 11 24.39 -33.71 25.36
N LEU A 12 23.74 -33.69 24.19
CA LEU A 12 23.14 -32.47 23.65
C LEU A 12 22.03 -31.94 24.57
N ILE A 13 21.12 -32.80 25.03
CA ILE A 13 20.04 -32.41 25.94
C ILE A 13 20.60 -31.90 27.28
N GLU A 14 21.60 -32.58 27.84
CA GLU A 14 22.25 -32.16 29.09
C GLU A 14 22.98 -30.82 28.92
N ASN A 15 23.70 -30.62 27.82
CA ASN A 15 24.37 -29.36 27.49
C ASN A 15 23.36 -28.22 27.33
N GLY A 16 22.27 -28.44 26.59
CA GLY A 16 21.20 -27.45 26.38
C GLY A 16 20.56 -27.00 27.69
N VAL A 17 20.26 -27.95 28.59
CA VAL A 17 19.72 -27.63 29.92
C VAL A 17 20.73 -26.87 30.79
N ARG A 18 22.01 -27.26 30.78
CA ARG A 18 23.07 -26.58 31.55
C ARG A 18 23.33 -25.16 31.07
N GLN A 19 23.34 -24.93 29.76
CA GLN A 19 23.61 -23.62 29.16
C GLN A 19 22.34 -22.77 28.97
N ARG A 20 21.16 -23.30 29.29
CA ARG A 20 19.84 -22.71 28.96
C ARG A 20 19.72 -22.36 27.46
N GLN A 21 20.22 -23.22 26.59
CA GLN A 21 20.10 -23.14 25.14
C GLN A 21 19.05 -24.13 24.63
N ARG A 22 18.45 -23.88 23.47
CA ARG A 22 17.46 -24.79 22.87
C ARG A 22 18.18 -25.87 22.07
N SER A 23 17.53 -27.02 21.90
CA SER A 23 18.04 -28.09 21.02
C SER A 23 16.94 -28.55 20.06
N MET A 24 17.35 -28.85 18.83
CA MET A 24 16.44 -29.28 17.76
C MET A 24 16.68 -30.74 17.38
N PHE A 25 15.59 -31.48 17.21
CA PHE A 25 15.59 -32.88 16.82
C PHE A 25 14.67 -33.10 15.62
N ILE A 26 15.19 -33.69 14.55
CA ILE A 26 14.42 -34.05 13.36
C ILE A 26 14.35 -35.57 13.30
N ILE A 27 13.14 -36.12 13.34
CA ILE A 27 12.91 -37.57 13.36
C ILE A 27 12.31 -37.97 12.02
N VAL A 28 12.97 -38.89 11.32
CA VAL A 28 12.56 -39.41 10.03
C VAL A 28 11.96 -40.81 10.22
N GLY A 29 10.67 -40.94 9.97
CA GLY A 29 9.95 -42.20 9.88
C GLY A 29 8.60 -42.25 10.60
N ASP A 30 7.95 -43.40 10.47
CA ASP A 30 6.56 -43.63 10.85
C ASP A 30 6.39 -43.98 12.34
N LYS A 31 7.45 -44.43 13.01
CA LYS A 31 7.46 -44.77 14.46
C LYS A 31 7.98 -43.65 15.35
N SER A 32 8.00 -42.43 14.85
CA SER A 32 8.47 -41.25 15.58
C SER A 32 7.74 -40.97 16.90
N ARG A 33 6.51 -41.47 17.10
CA ARG A 33 5.73 -41.28 18.33
C ARG A 33 6.40 -41.84 19.58
N ASP A 34 6.94 -43.05 19.49
CA ASP A 34 7.61 -43.72 20.62
C ASP A 34 8.87 -42.95 21.01
N GLN A 35 9.53 -42.34 20.02
CA GLN A 35 10.74 -41.57 20.23
C GLN A 35 10.50 -40.22 20.90
N ILE A 36 9.36 -39.57 20.63
CA ILE A 36 8.93 -38.38 21.36
C ILE A 36 8.85 -38.65 22.87
N VAL A 37 8.30 -39.81 23.25
CA VAL A 37 8.18 -40.21 24.67
C VAL A 37 9.56 -40.38 25.30
N ASN A 38 10.47 -41.03 24.58
CA ASN A 38 11.85 -41.25 25.03
C ASN A 38 12.59 -39.92 25.22
N LEU A 39 12.48 -38.98 24.28
CA LEU A 39 13.11 -37.66 24.36
C LEU A 39 12.54 -36.81 25.51
N ASN A 40 11.21 -36.82 25.69
CA ASN A 40 10.59 -36.13 26.82
C ASN A 40 11.04 -36.73 28.16
N TYR A 41 11.18 -38.05 28.25
CA TYR A 41 11.70 -38.72 29.44
C TYR A 41 13.16 -38.33 29.72
N MET A 42 14.01 -38.26 28.69
CA MET A 42 15.40 -37.80 28.82
C MET A 42 15.50 -36.36 29.31
N LEU A 43 14.66 -35.46 28.79
CA LEU A 43 14.61 -34.07 29.23
C LEU A 43 14.05 -33.91 30.65
N ALA A 44 13.01 -34.67 31.01
CA ALA A 44 12.49 -34.65 32.38
C ALA A 44 13.54 -35.12 33.39
N LYS A 45 14.38 -36.09 33.01
CA LYS A 45 15.48 -36.59 33.85
C LYS A 45 16.60 -35.57 34.02
N SER A 46 16.91 -34.77 32.99
CA SER A 46 18.00 -33.78 33.06
C SER A 46 17.62 -32.50 33.81
N ARG A 47 16.33 -32.12 33.83
CA ARG A 47 15.90 -30.81 34.36
C ARG A 47 15.76 -30.67 35.88
N VAL A 48 15.75 -31.75 36.67
CA VAL A 48 15.58 -31.77 38.16
C VAL A 48 14.29 -31.06 38.71
N LYS A 49 13.61 -30.23 37.89
CA LYS A 49 12.41 -29.43 38.18
C LYS A 49 11.13 -30.14 37.69
N SER A 50 9.97 -29.47 37.83
CA SER A 50 8.67 -29.87 37.28
C SER A 50 8.75 -30.30 35.81
N ARG A 51 7.94 -31.30 35.44
CA ARG A 51 7.85 -31.79 34.06
C ARG A 51 7.56 -30.63 33.09
N PRO A 52 8.19 -30.63 31.90
CA PRO A 52 8.00 -29.59 30.89
C PRO A 52 6.55 -29.58 30.38
N SER A 53 6.02 -28.40 30.10
CA SER A 53 4.81 -28.26 29.29
C SER A 53 5.14 -28.54 27.82
N VAL A 54 4.21 -29.20 27.13
CA VAL A 54 4.40 -29.63 25.74
C VAL A 54 3.41 -28.91 24.84
N LEU A 55 3.90 -28.33 23.75
CA LEU A 55 3.11 -27.77 22.66
C LEU A 55 3.06 -28.78 21.51
N TRP A 56 1.86 -29.19 21.10
CA TRP A 56 1.65 -30.08 19.96
C TRP A 56 0.95 -29.33 18.83
N CYS A 57 1.67 -29.10 17.73
CA CYS A 57 1.17 -28.38 16.57
C CYS A 57 0.89 -29.34 15.41
N TYR A 58 -0.28 -29.18 14.77
CA TYR A 58 -0.74 -30.05 13.68
C TYR A 58 -1.61 -29.31 12.67
N ARG A 59 -1.76 -29.87 11.47
CA ARG A 59 -2.59 -29.32 10.38
C ARG A 59 -4.09 -29.49 10.62
N ASN A 60 -4.60 -30.70 10.40
CA ASN A 60 -6.05 -30.99 10.39
C ASN A 60 -6.42 -32.26 11.18
N LYS A 61 -5.56 -33.28 11.17
CA LYS A 61 -5.84 -34.58 11.80
C LYS A 61 -4.81 -34.88 12.86
N LEU A 62 -5.28 -34.98 14.11
CA LEU A 62 -4.56 -35.72 15.14
C LEU A 62 -4.94 -37.19 15.00
N GLU A 63 -3.95 -38.07 14.99
CA GLU A 63 -4.18 -39.51 14.95
C GLU A 63 -4.91 -40.01 16.21
N ILE A 64 -4.71 -39.29 17.33
CA ILE A 64 -5.43 -39.49 18.60
C ILE A 64 -6.12 -38.18 18.99
N SER A 65 -7.43 -38.25 19.29
CA SER A 65 -8.19 -37.03 19.66
C SER A 65 -7.57 -36.29 20.85
N SER A 66 -7.52 -34.95 20.76
CA SER A 66 -7.13 -34.06 21.86
C SER A 66 -8.09 -34.11 23.05
N HIS A 67 -9.36 -34.45 22.81
CA HIS A 67 -10.36 -34.57 23.88
C HIS A 67 -10.22 -35.89 24.63
N ARG A 68 -9.90 -35.83 25.93
CA ARG A 68 -9.79 -36.98 26.84
C ARG A 68 -10.94 -37.98 26.71
N LYS A 69 -12.20 -37.50 26.65
CA LYS A 69 -13.39 -38.36 26.50
C LYS A 69 -13.49 -39.04 25.13
N LYS A 70 -13.15 -38.35 24.04
CA LYS A 70 -13.16 -38.93 22.68
C LYS A 70 -12.02 -39.93 22.51
N ARG A 71 -10.85 -39.63 23.08
CA ARG A 71 -9.69 -40.51 23.15
C ARG A 71 -10.00 -41.81 23.89
N ALA A 72 -10.55 -41.73 25.10
CA ALA A 72 -10.94 -42.93 25.87
C ALA A 72 -11.93 -43.81 25.09
N LYS A 73 -12.88 -43.20 24.35
CA LYS A 73 -13.78 -43.92 23.44
C LYS A 73 -13.05 -44.56 22.24
N GLN A 74 -12.09 -43.85 21.63
CA GLN A 74 -11.26 -44.38 20.54
C GLN A 74 -10.42 -45.57 21.00
N ILE A 75 -9.72 -45.44 22.14
CA ILE A 75 -8.91 -46.51 22.73
C ILE A 75 -9.79 -47.70 23.07
N LYS A 76 -10.95 -47.49 23.72
CA LYS A 76 -11.91 -48.56 24.01
C LYS A 76 -12.42 -49.24 22.73
N LYS A 77 -12.63 -48.50 21.64
CA LYS A 77 -13.02 -49.05 20.33
C LYS A 77 -11.89 -49.85 19.67
N LEU A 78 -10.63 -49.45 19.85
CA LEU A 78 -9.46 -50.18 19.37
C LEU A 78 -9.22 -51.47 20.18
N MET A 79 -9.42 -51.43 21.50
CA MET A 79 -9.40 -52.61 22.38
C MET A 79 -10.52 -53.59 22.01
N GLN A 80 -11.74 -53.10 21.76
CA GLN A 80 -12.87 -53.93 21.30
C GLN A 80 -12.64 -54.56 19.92
N ARG A 81 -11.77 -53.98 19.09
CA ARG A 81 -11.37 -54.55 17.79
C ARG A 81 -10.20 -55.53 17.89
N GLY A 82 -9.66 -55.77 19.08
CA GLY A 82 -8.52 -56.67 19.30
C GLY A 82 -7.17 -56.17 18.76
N LEU A 83 -7.06 -54.87 18.44
CA LEU A 83 -5.83 -54.26 17.90
C LEU A 83 -4.88 -53.75 18.99
N MET A 84 -5.29 -53.75 20.26
CA MET A 84 -4.52 -53.25 21.42
C MET A 84 -4.69 -54.19 22.62
N ASP A 85 -3.58 -54.63 23.20
CA ASP A 85 -3.57 -55.46 24.42
C ASP A 85 -3.98 -54.65 25.67
N PRO A 86 -4.84 -55.18 26.55
CA PRO A 86 -5.30 -54.46 27.75
C PRO A 86 -4.25 -54.29 28.85
N GLU A 87 -3.19 -55.11 28.86
CA GLU A 87 -2.15 -55.09 29.91
C GLU A 87 -0.90 -54.28 29.54
N LYS A 88 -0.66 -54.06 28.24
CA LYS A 88 0.46 -53.21 27.77
C LYS A 88 -0.09 -51.83 27.41
N ALA A 89 -0.08 -50.93 28.39
CA ALA A 89 -0.29 -49.52 28.10
C ALA A 89 0.82 -49.03 27.16
N ASP A 90 0.43 -48.57 25.98
CA ASP A 90 1.32 -47.93 25.02
C ASP A 90 2.03 -46.75 25.73
N PRO A 91 3.37 -46.68 25.77
CA PRO A 91 4.12 -45.58 26.38
C PRO A 91 3.65 -44.20 25.93
N PHE A 92 3.20 -44.09 24.67
CA PHE A 92 2.63 -42.86 24.13
C PHE A 92 1.30 -42.47 24.81
N SER A 93 0.42 -43.44 25.07
CA SER A 93 -0.84 -43.19 25.78
C SER A 93 -0.61 -42.67 27.20
N LEU A 94 0.37 -43.22 27.91
CA LEU A 94 0.78 -42.77 29.25
C LEU A 94 1.40 -41.37 29.22
N PHE A 95 2.20 -41.06 28.20
CA PHE A 95 2.73 -39.72 27.98
C PHE A 95 1.60 -38.69 27.78
N LEU A 96 0.57 -39.04 27.01
CA LEU A 96 -0.56 -38.15 26.73
C LEU A 96 -1.48 -37.89 27.93
N GLU A 97 -1.50 -38.79 28.92
CA GLU A 97 -2.29 -38.64 30.15
C GLU A 97 -1.53 -37.88 31.24
N THR A 98 -0.23 -38.11 31.33
CA THR A 98 0.60 -37.58 32.42
C THR A 98 1.26 -36.24 32.11
N SER A 99 1.43 -35.89 30.84
CA SER A 99 2.04 -34.62 30.42
C SER A 99 0.98 -33.54 30.22
N ASP A 100 1.33 -32.29 30.53
CA ASP A 100 0.50 -31.13 30.22
C ASP A 100 0.73 -30.71 28.76
N ILE A 101 -0.18 -31.15 27.88
CA ILE A 101 -0.09 -30.95 26.43
C ILE A 101 -1.11 -29.93 25.97
N THR A 102 -0.62 -28.83 25.38
CA THR A 102 -1.44 -27.85 24.68
C THR A 102 -1.48 -28.19 23.20
N TYR A 103 -2.67 -28.46 22.67
CA TYR A 103 -2.87 -28.74 21.25
C TYR A 103 -3.19 -27.45 20.50
N CYS A 104 -2.45 -27.18 19.42
CA CYS A 104 -2.64 -26.02 18.58
C CYS A 104 -2.73 -26.44 17.11
N MET A 105 -3.74 -25.93 16.39
CA MET A 105 -3.74 -26.05 14.93
C MET A 105 -2.78 -25.02 14.34
N TYR A 106 -2.15 -25.33 13.21
CA TYR A 106 -1.25 -24.37 12.55
C TYR A 106 -1.92 -23.02 12.21
N LYS A 107 -3.21 -23.04 11.87
CA LYS A 107 -4.03 -21.84 11.63
C LYS A 107 -4.21 -20.97 12.88
N ASP A 108 -4.14 -21.59 14.06
CA ASP A 108 -4.39 -21.00 15.38
C ASP A 108 -3.08 -20.64 16.12
N SER A 109 -1.94 -20.70 15.44
CA SER A 109 -0.60 -20.49 16.03
C SER A 109 -0.45 -19.17 16.80
N GLU A 110 -1.25 -18.15 16.48
CA GLU A 110 -1.28 -16.85 17.16
C GLU A 110 -1.73 -16.94 18.63
N ARG A 111 -2.46 -18.00 19.00
CA ARG A 111 -2.93 -18.23 20.37
C ARG A 111 -1.83 -18.65 21.33
N VAL A 112 -0.72 -19.15 20.79
CA VAL A 112 0.42 -19.64 21.57
C VAL A 112 1.33 -18.46 22.00
N LEU A 113 1.11 -17.29 21.39
CA LEU A 113 1.87 -16.09 21.67
C LEU A 113 1.65 -15.62 23.11
N GLY A 114 2.75 -15.24 23.77
CA GLY A 114 2.75 -14.89 25.20
C GLY A 114 2.98 -16.07 26.15
N ASN A 115 2.71 -17.30 25.70
CA ASN A 115 3.01 -18.51 26.47
C ASN A 115 4.43 -19.01 26.22
N THR A 116 4.93 -19.84 27.14
CA THR A 116 6.25 -20.46 27.09
C THR A 116 6.13 -21.97 27.34
N PHE A 117 6.79 -22.79 26.53
CA PHE A 117 6.73 -24.25 26.59
C PHE A 117 8.12 -24.87 26.74
N GLY A 118 8.21 -25.99 27.46
CA GLY A 118 9.46 -26.73 27.60
C GLY A 118 9.77 -27.62 26.39
N MET A 119 8.76 -28.00 25.61
CA MET A 119 8.91 -28.87 24.45
C MET A 119 7.88 -28.51 23.38
N CYS A 120 8.30 -28.45 22.11
CA CYS A 120 7.43 -28.17 20.96
C CYS A 120 7.55 -29.28 19.93
N ILE A 121 6.40 -29.82 19.49
CA ILE A 121 6.31 -30.89 18.50
C ILE A 121 5.60 -30.35 17.27
N LEU A 122 6.28 -30.43 16.11
CA LEU A 122 5.77 -30.07 14.80
C LEU A 122 5.52 -31.35 14.00
N GLN A 123 4.25 -31.67 13.77
CA GLN A 123 3.85 -32.95 13.20
C GLN A 123 3.95 -33.00 11.67
N ASP A 124 3.40 -32.02 10.97
CA ASP A 124 3.34 -32.03 9.50
C ASP A 124 4.32 -31.00 8.93
N PHE A 125 5.38 -31.47 8.25
CA PHE A 125 6.38 -30.61 7.58
C PHE A 125 5.82 -29.88 6.35
N GLU A 126 4.96 -30.55 5.57
CA GLU A 126 4.32 -30.02 4.34
C GLU A 126 3.58 -28.69 4.55
N ALA A 127 3.10 -28.46 5.76
CA ALA A 127 2.31 -27.28 6.12
C ALA A 127 3.10 -26.25 6.93
N LEU A 128 4.39 -26.48 7.18
CA LEU A 128 5.22 -25.52 7.90
C LEU A 128 5.51 -24.33 7.01
N THR A 129 5.17 -23.14 7.50
CA THR A 129 5.56 -21.89 6.86
C THR A 129 6.67 -21.23 7.67
N PRO A 130 7.55 -20.42 7.07
CA PRO A 130 8.58 -19.67 7.78
C PRO A 130 8.06 -18.92 9.01
N ASN A 131 6.90 -18.27 8.88
CA ASN A 131 6.24 -17.55 9.97
C ASN A 131 5.80 -18.50 11.10
N LEU A 132 5.27 -19.67 10.76
CA LEU A 132 4.86 -20.65 11.76
C LEU A 132 6.06 -21.21 12.51
N LEU A 133 7.13 -21.53 11.79
CA LEU A 133 8.38 -22.03 12.35
C LEU A 133 8.95 -21.02 13.36
N ALA A 134 8.99 -19.73 13.00
CA ALA A 134 9.40 -18.67 13.91
C ALA A 134 8.52 -18.57 15.16
N ARG A 135 7.18 -18.56 14.99
CA ARG A 135 6.20 -18.52 16.09
C ARG A 135 6.38 -19.65 17.08
N THR A 136 6.55 -20.88 16.59
CA THR A 136 6.64 -22.06 17.46
C THR A 136 7.98 -22.15 18.16
N ILE A 137 9.09 -21.92 17.45
CA ILE A 137 10.44 -22.04 18.02
C ILE A 137 10.69 -20.98 19.09
N GLU A 138 10.22 -19.74 18.89
CA GLU A 138 10.35 -18.67 19.88
C GLU A 138 9.60 -18.95 21.19
N THR A 139 8.56 -19.79 21.17
CA THR A 139 7.79 -20.13 22.40
C THR A 139 8.50 -21.12 23.30
N VAL A 140 9.58 -21.73 22.82
CA VAL A 140 10.36 -22.71 23.60
C VAL A 140 11.35 -21.99 24.52
N GLU A 141 11.42 -22.39 25.78
CA GLU A 141 12.41 -21.88 26.74
C GLU A 141 13.78 -22.56 26.61
N GLY A 142 14.80 -21.93 27.22
CA GLY A 142 16.16 -22.46 27.30
C GLY A 142 16.20 -23.82 28.00
N GLY A 143 16.98 -24.75 27.44
CA GLY A 143 16.98 -26.15 27.86
C GLY A 143 15.73 -26.93 27.44
N GLY A 144 14.92 -26.38 26.53
CA GLY A 144 13.77 -27.02 25.91
C GLY A 144 14.11 -27.68 24.57
N LEU A 145 13.15 -28.46 24.05
CA LEU A 145 13.30 -29.24 22.81
C LEU A 145 12.33 -28.78 21.72
N VAL A 146 12.85 -28.64 20.50
CA VAL A 146 12.05 -28.51 19.28
C VAL A 146 12.16 -29.82 18.52
N ILE A 147 11.02 -30.50 18.31
CA ILE A 147 10.94 -31.74 17.54
C ILE A 147 10.17 -31.51 16.25
N LEU A 148 10.77 -31.90 15.13
CA LEU A 148 10.16 -31.86 13.81
C LEU A 148 10.04 -33.29 13.29
N LEU A 149 8.83 -33.67 12.89
CA LEU A 149 8.52 -34.99 12.38
C LEU A 149 8.49 -34.98 10.86
N LEU A 150 9.19 -35.94 10.25
CA LEU A 150 9.14 -36.23 8.83
C LEU A 150 8.59 -37.65 8.67
N SER A 151 7.55 -37.81 7.84
CA SER A 151 7.03 -39.12 7.47
C SER A 151 8.11 -39.95 6.77
N SER A 152 7.98 -41.29 6.75
CA SER A 152 8.89 -42.18 6.03
C SER A 152 9.22 -41.68 4.61
N LEU A 153 10.49 -41.34 4.39
CA LEU A 153 11.05 -41.05 3.07
C LEU A 153 12.13 -42.08 2.74
N SER A 154 12.25 -42.45 1.46
CA SER A 154 13.30 -43.34 0.96
C SER A 154 14.68 -42.68 0.97
N SER A 155 14.74 -41.37 0.72
CA SER A 155 15.94 -40.52 0.76
C SER A 155 15.60 -39.15 1.34
N LEU A 156 16.56 -38.50 2.01
CA LEU A 156 16.37 -37.11 2.45
C LEU A 156 16.37 -36.12 1.28
N THR A 157 16.96 -36.50 0.15
CA THR A 157 16.89 -35.71 -1.09
C THR A 157 15.47 -35.66 -1.67
N SER A 158 14.60 -36.61 -1.32
CA SER A 158 13.16 -36.55 -1.64
C SER A 158 12.45 -35.37 -0.97
N LEU A 159 13.03 -34.76 0.08
CA LEU A 159 12.52 -33.50 0.65
C LEU A 159 12.66 -32.33 -0.33
N TYR A 160 13.64 -32.39 -1.24
CA TYR A 160 13.82 -31.35 -2.25
C TYR A 160 12.66 -31.29 -3.22
N THR A 161 11.95 -32.38 -3.49
CA THR A 161 10.84 -32.40 -4.45
C THR A 161 9.48 -32.36 -3.76
N MET A 162 9.45 -32.26 -2.42
CA MET A 162 8.22 -32.28 -1.65
C MET A 162 7.39 -31.01 -1.88
N VAL A 163 6.17 -31.20 -2.40
CA VAL A 163 5.20 -30.11 -2.58
C VAL A 163 4.60 -29.75 -1.22
N MET A 164 4.71 -28.48 -0.85
CA MET A 164 4.12 -27.91 0.36
C MET A 164 2.70 -27.41 0.10
N ASP A 165 1.88 -27.31 1.15
CA ASP A 165 0.51 -26.77 1.06
C ASP A 165 0.46 -25.34 0.50
N VAL A 166 1.54 -24.57 0.71
CA VAL A 166 1.64 -23.20 0.20
C VAL A 166 1.77 -23.18 -1.33
N HIS A 167 2.36 -24.23 -1.92
CA HIS A 167 2.56 -24.29 -3.38
C HIS A 167 1.25 -24.34 -4.14
N GLU A 168 0.16 -24.87 -3.56
CA GLU A 168 -1.19 -24.75 -4.14
C GLU A 168 -1.61 -23.29 -4.36
N ARG A 169 -1.14 -22.36 -3.51
CA ARG A 169 -1.42 -20.92 -3.64
C ARG A 169 -0.51 -20.20 -4.63
N PHE A 170 0.63 -20.81 -4.96
CA PHE A 170 1.62 -20.22 -5.87
C PHE A 170 1.45 -20.70 -7.31
N ARG A 171 0.65 -21.75 -7.53
CA ARG A 171 0.29 -22.23 -8.87
C ARG A 171 -0.71 -21.29 -9.52
N THR A 172 -0.36 -20.78 -10.68
CA THR A 172 -1.27 -20.05 -11.58
C THR A 172 -1.69 -20.98 -12.72
N GLU A 173 -2.67 -20.57 -13.54
CA GLU A 173 -3.02 -21.35 -14.75
C GLU A 173 -1.83 -21.41 -15.74
N SER A 174 -1.02 -20.36 -15.79
CA SER A 174 0.18 -20.27 -16.63
C SER A 174 1.36 -21.08 -16.10
N HIS A 175 1.48 -21.24 -14.78
CA HIS A 175 2.61 -21.93 -14.15
C HIS A 175 2.13 -22.96 -13.11
N THR A 176 2.10 -24.23 -13.52
CA THR A 176 1.59 -25.35 -12.71
C THR A 176 2.66 -26.01 -11.82
N GLN A 177 3.94 -25.92 -12.20
CA GLN A 177 5.06 -26.47 -11.42
C GLN A 177 5.64 -25.40 -10.49
N ALA A 178 5.54 -25.63 -9.18
CA ALA A 178 6.23 -24.80 -8.19
C ALA A 178 7.64 -25.36 -7.97
N ALA A 179 8.63 -24.47 -7.91
CA ALA A 179 9.98 -24.85 -7.52
C ALA A 179 10.07 -24.89 -5.98
N THR A 180 10.84 -25.81 -5.44
CA THR A 180 10.93 -26.12 -4.01
C THR A 180 12.27 -25.62 -3.41
N ARG A 181 12.66 -24.40 -3.77
CA ARG A 181 13.98 -23.82 -3.43
C ARG A 181 14.13 -23.57 -1.94
N PHE A 182 13.05 -23.19 -1.25
CA PHE A 182 13.10 -22.96 0.19
C PHE A 182 13.42 -24.25 0.97
N ASN A 183 12.92 -25.40 0.52
CA ASN A 183 13.18 -26.69 1.16
C ASN A 183 14.64 -27.11 1.00
N GLU A 184 15.24 -26.85 -0.16
CA GLU A 184 16.67 -27.09 -0.40
C GLU A 184 17.53 -26.24 0.55
N ARG A 185 17.24 -24.93 0.64
CA ARG A 185 17.91 -24.04 1.60
C ARG A 185 17.70 -24.47 3.05
N PHE A 186 16.50 -24.88 3.42
CA PHE A 186 16.16 -25.33 4.77
C PHE A 186 17.02 -26.53 5.19
N LEU A 187 17.13 -27.55 4.33
CA LEU A 187 17.91 -28.74 4.62
C LEU A 187 19.41 -28.44 4.73
N LEU A 188 19.95 -27.61 3.82
CA LEU A 188 21.34 -27.15 3.88
C LEU A 188 21.62 -26.34 5.15
N SER A 189 20.67 -25.51 5.59
CA SER A 189 20.78 -24.76 6.84
C SER A 189 20.76 -25.64 8.08
N ILE A 190 20.09 -26.79 8.05
CA ILE A 190 20.11 -27.76 9.15
C ILE A 190 21.51 -28.38 9.27
N ALA A 191 22.17 -28.63 8.15
CA ALA A 191 23.52 -29.20 8.13
C ALA A 191 24.58 -28.24 8.74
N SER A 192 24.36 -26.92 8.68
CA SER A 192 25.23 -25.93 9.33
C SER A 192 24.92 -25.70 10.82
N CYS A 193 23.73 -26.10 11.28
CA CYS A 193 23.27 -25.87 12.65
C CYS A 193 24.01 -26.75 13.68
N LYS A 194 24.63 -26.14 14.69
CA LYS A 194 25.41 -26.84 15.73
C LYS A 194 24.57 -27.61 16.76
N ALA A 195 23.32 -27.20 16.97
CA ALA A 195 22.43 -27.72 18.02
C ALA A 195 21.25 -28.54 17.45
N CYS A 196 21.37 -29.03 16.22
CA CYS A 196 20.38 -29.86 15.56
C CYS A 196 20.89 -31.30 15.36
N ILE A 197 20.06 -32.31 15.64
CA ILE A 197 20.34 -33.71 15.35
C ILE A 197 19.21 -34.25 14.47
N VAL A 198 19.60 -34.86 13.34
CA VAL A 198 18.69 -35.64 12.49
C VAL A 198 18.86 -37.12 12.84
N MET A 199 17.75 -37.81 13.06
CA MET A 199 17.72 -39.21 13.45
C MET A 199 16.61 -39.98 12.75
N ASP A 200 16.78 -41.30 12.68
CA ASP A 200 15.73 -42.21 12.23
C ASP A 200 14.79 -42.63 13.37
N ASP A 201 13.77 -43.41 13.01
CA ASP A 201 12.81 -44.03 13.92
C ASP A 201 13.41 -44.90 15.03
N GLU A 202 14.68 -45.30 14.93
CA GLU A 202 15.38 -46.13 15.91
C GLU A 202 16.39 -45.34 16.77
N LEU A 203 16.37 -44.00 16.69
CA LEU A 203 17.34 -43.11 17.34
C LEU A 203 18.78 -43.27 16.81
N ASN A 204 18.96 -43.74 15.59
CA ASN A 204 20.27 -43.69 14.93
C ASN A 204 20.47 -42.28 14.37
N ILE A 205 21.67 -41.74 14.61
CA ILE A 205 22.03 -40.42 14.13
C ILE A 205 22.47 -40.49 12.67
N LEU A 206 21.86 -39.68 11.81
CA LEU A 206 22.26 -39.57 10.41
C LEU A 206 23.49 -38.64 10.28
N PRO A 207 24.50 -38.98 9.46
CA PRO A 207 25.78 -38.25 9.37
C PRO A 207 25.70 -37.00 8.47
N ILE A 208 24.67 -36.17 8.64
CA ILE A 208 24.39 -35.04 7.74
C ILE A 208 25.22 -33.81 8.11
N SER A 209 25.39 -33.53 9.41
CA SER A 209 26.21 -32.38 9.84
C SER A 209 27.61 -32.83 10.25
N SER A 210 28.61 -32.07 9.82
CA SER A 210 30.02 -32.26 10.18
C SER A 210 30.28 -31.97 11.66
N HIS A 211 29.50 -31.07 12.26
CA HIS A 211 29.60 -30.68 13.67
C HIS A 211 29.13 -31.77 14.65
N MET A 212 28.28 -32.70 14.20
CA MET A 212 27.77 -33.82 15.01
C MET A 212 28.80 -34.90 15.34
N LYS A 213 30.00 -34.87 14.72
CA LYS A 213 31.09 -35.80 15.05
C LYS A 213 31.78 -35.47 16.39
N PHE A 214 31.62 -34.26 16.94
CA PHE A 214 32.42 -33.78 18.09
C PHE A 214 31.61 -33.04 19.19
N ILE A 215 30.42 -33.54 19.56
CA ILE A 215 29.70 -32.97 20.72
C ILE A 215 30.36 -33.44 22.02
N GLN A 216 31.12 -32.55 22.66
CA GLN A 216 31.70 -32.80 23.99
C GLN A 216 30.77 -32.28 25.11
N PRO A 217 30.71 -32.97 26.26
CA PRO A 217 29.97 -32.49 27.42
C PRO A 217 30.63 -31.22 27.96
N VAL A 218 29.84 -30.17 28.16
CA VAL A 218 30.35 -28.90 28.69
C VAL A 218 30.56 -29.03 30.20
N THR A 219 31.81 -28.83 30.64
CA THR A 219 32.16 -28.60 32.05
C THR A 219 31.95 -27.13 32.38
N LYS A 220 31.22 -26.83 33.44
CA LYS A 220 31.18 -25.45 33.95
C LYS A 220 32.54 -25.10 34.54
N ASN A 221 33.02 -23.88 34.30
CA ASN A 221 33.93 -23.21 35.22
C ASN A 221 33.06 -22.73 36.39
N GLU A 222 32.90 -23.58 37.41
CA GLU A 222 32.21 -23.19 38.64
C GLU A 222 33.19 -22.48 39.58
N ASP A 223 33.06 -21.16 39.71
CA ASP A 223 33.51 -20.47 40.91
C ASP A 223 32.49 -20.69 42.04
N SER A 224 32.92 -20.47 43.29
CA SER A 224 32.30 -20.85 44.57
C SER A 224 30.81 -20.48 44.82
N GLU A 225 30.16 -19.72 43.94
CA GLU A 225 28.75 -19.32 44.03
C GLU A 225 27.86 -19.79 42.85
N GLY A 226 28.44 -20.35 41.77
CA GLY A 226 27.67 -20.94 40.67
C GLY A 226 26.80 -19.98 39.83
N LEU A 227 26.98 -18.66 39.95
CA LEU A 227 26.25 -17.62 39.21
C LEU A 227 27.06 -17.13 38.00
N SER A 228 26.38 -16.86 36.87
CA SER A 228 26.99 -16.20 35.71
C SER A 228 27.36 -14.74 36.04
N GLU A 229 28.38 -14.16 35.38
CA GLU A 229 28.76 -12.74 35.53
C GLU A 229 27.55 -11.80 35.48
N ARG A 230 26.62 -12.03 34.55
CA ARG A 230 25.39 -11.22 34.40
C ARG A 230 24.37 -11.40 35.51
N GLU A 231 24.31 -12.60 36.11
CA GLU A 231 23.44 -12.86 37.26
C GLU A 231 23.96 -12.16 38.51
N ARG A 232 25.29 -12.02 38.63
CA ARG A 232 25.93 -11.21 39.68
C ARG A 232 25.61 -9.73 39.51
N GLU A 233 25.80 -9.18 38.31
CA GLU A 233 25.45 -7.78 38.03
C GLU A 233 23.97 -7.48 38.34
N LEU A 234 23.04 -8.38 37.97
CA LEU A 234 21.62 -8.21 38.27
C LEU A 234 21.34 -8.22 39.77
N LYS A 235 22.05 -9.07 40.52
CA LYS A 235 21.94 -9.14 41.98
C LYS A 235 22.45 -7.84 42.61
N ASP A 236 23.58 -7.32 42.14
CA ASP A 236 24.14 -6.05 42.61
C ASP A 236 23.17 -4.88 42.36
N LEU A 237 22.53 -4.83 41.19
CA LEU A 237 21.52 -3.81 40.89
C LEU A 237 20.27 -3.97 41.76
N LYS A 238 19.82 -5.20 42.02
CA LYS A 238 18.70 -5.48 42.93
C LYS A 238 19.00 -5.04 44.36
N ASP A 239 20.23 -5.23 44.82
CA ASP A 239 20.66 -4.84 46.16
C ASP A 239 20.81 -3.32 46.28
N GLN A 240 21.26 -2.62 45.21
CA GLN A 240 21.36 -1.15 45.18
C GLN A 240 20.01 -0.45 45.40
N PHE A 241 18.95 -0.89 44.70
CA PHE A 241 17.64 -0.22 44.71
C PHE A 241 16.65 -0.84 45.69
N ARG A 242 17.10 -1.72 46.61
CA ARG A 242 16.21 -2.52 47.46
C ARG A 242 15.34 -1.67 48.39
N GLU A 243 15.86 -0.53 48.85
CA GLU A 243 15.19 0.37 49.79
C GLU A 243 14.36 1.48 49.11
N ASP A 244 14.56 1.71 47.81
CA ASP A 244 13.89 2.78 47.08
C ASP A 244 12.46 2.38 46.68
N PHE A 245 11.45 2.88 47.39
CA PHE A 245 10.05 2.70 46.98
C PHE A 245 9.67 3.76 45.92
N PRO A 246 9.03 3.40 44.78
CA PRO A 246 8.45 2.10 44.38
C PRO A 246 9.39 1.19 43.54
N VAL A 247 10.63 1.62 43.31
CA VAL A 247 11.58 1.00 42.37
C VAL A 247 12.03 -0.40 42.80
N GLY A 248 12.41 -0.58 44.07
CA GLY A 248 12.95 -1.82 44.64
C GLY A 248 12.06 -3.05 44.47
N PRO A 249 10.78 -3.02 44.92
CA PRO A 249 9.86 -4.15 44.75
C PRO A 249 9.62 -4.55 43.28
N LEU A 250 9.66 -3.58 42.37
CA LEU A 250 9.45 -3.81 40.94
C LEU A 250 10.69 -4.41 40.28
N ILE A 251 11.89 -3.88 40.56
CA ILE A 251 13.17 -4.44 40.07
C ILE A 251 13.38 -5.86 40.60
N GLY A 252 12.94 -6.17 41.82
CA GLY A 252 12.98 -7.52 42.37
C GLY A 252 12.31 -8.57 41.47
N LYS A 253 11.31 -8.18 40.66
CA LYS A 253 10.61 -9.04 39.70
C LYS A 253 11.28 -9.13 38.32
N CYS A 254 12.25 -8.26 38.01
CA CYS A 254 12.97 -8.31 36.74
C CYS A 254 13.88 -9.53 36.65
N CYS A 255 13.92 -10.14 35.46
CA CYS A 255 14.71 -11.34 35.18
C CYS A 255 16.08 -11.03 34.57
N THR A 256 16.19 -9.92 33.83
CA THR A 256 17.40 -9.51 33.11
C THR A 256 17.85 -8.12 33.54
N MET A 257 19.14 -7.85 33.32
CA MET A 257 19.74 -6.55 33.61
C MET A 257 19.12 -5.44 32.74
N ASP A 258 18.98 -5.71 31.44
CA ASP A 258 18.36 -4.79 30.47
C ASP A 258 16.94 -4.40 30.90
N GLN A 259 16.15 -5.36 31.40
CA GLN A 259 14.81 -5.11 31.89
C GLN A 259 14.82 -4.21 33.14
N GLY A 260 15.75 -4.45 34.08
CA GLY A 260 15.94 -3.61 35.26
C GLY A 260 16.25 -2.15 34.89
N LYS A 261 17.24 -1.94 34.02
CA LYS A 261 17.61 -0.61 33.50
C LYS A 261 16.46 0.08 32.76
N ALA A 262 15.68 -0.68 31.99
CA ALA A 262 14.52 -0.13 31.29
C ALA A 262 13.42 0.33 32.26
N VAL A 263 13.11 -0.46 33.28
CA VAL A 263 12.11 -0.08 34.30
C VAL A 263 12.55 1.16 35.08
N ILE A 264 13.84 1.27 35.44
CA ILE A 264 14.38 2.48 36.09
C ILE A 264 14.14 3.71 35.20
N ASN A 265 14.54 3.67 33.93
CA ASN A 265 14.37 4.79 33.01
C ASN A 265 12.89 5.19 32.81
N PHE A 266 11.97 4.22 32.83
CA PHE A 266 10.53 4.51 32.81
C PHE A 266 10.07 5.22 34.08
N LEU A 267 10.49 4.74 35.25
CA LEU A 267 10.14 5.33 36.54
C LEU A 267 10.73 6.74 36.70
N ASP A 268 11.97 6.97 36.28
CA ASP A 268 12.58 8.31 36.27
C ASP A 268 11.75 9.29 35.43
N SER A 269 11.26 8.84 34.27
CA SER A 269 10.42 9.66 33.39
C SER A 269 9.02 9.93 33.96
N ILE A 270 8.51 9.02 34.81
CA ILE A 270 7.24 9.19 35.55
C ILE A 270 7.42 10.22 36.68
N LEU A 271 8.55 10.15 37.39
CA LEU A 271 8.88 11.01 38.53
C LEU A 271 9.20 12.45 38.11
N ASP A 272 9.78 12.65 36.92
CA ASP A 272 10.10 13.96 36.34
C ASP A 272 8.84 14.82 36.05
N LYS A 273 7.64 14.22 36.02
CA LYS A 273 6.34 14.88 35.79
C LYS A 273 6.28 15.78 34.54
N SER A 274 7.18 15.58 33.58
CA SER A 274 7.18 16.32 32.33
C SER A 274 6.03 15.84 31.43
N LEU A 275 5.01 16.70 31.27
CA LEU A 275 3.78 16.40 30.51
C LEU A 275 4.02 16.11 29.02
N ARG A 276 5.20 16.38 28.46
CA ARG A 276 5.48 16.19 27.03
C ARG A 276 6.75 15.38 26.79
N SER A 277 6.84 14.23 27.43
CA SER A 277 7.91 13.25 27.27
C SER A 277 7.43 12.00 26.54
N THR A 278 8.30 11.39 25.73
CA THR A 278 8.04 10.13 25.04
C THR A 278 9.21 9.18 25.22
N VAL A 279 8.91 8.02 25.81
CA VAL A 279 9.89 6.96 26.02
C VAL A 279 9.56 5.82 25.07
N ALA A 280 10.50 5.47 24.20
CA ALA A 280 10.35 4.38 23.25
C ALA A 280 11.22 3.19 23.65
N LEU A 281 10.57 2.04 23.87
CA LEU A 281 11.19 0.75 24.15
C LEU A 281 11.21 -0.12 22.88
N LEU A 282 12.40 -0.38 22.38
CA LEU A 282 12.62 -1.24 21.23
C LEU A 282 13.17 -2.58 21.70
N ALA A 283 12.57 -3.67 21.26
CA ALA A 283 13.16 -4.98 21.47
C ALA A 283 12.69 -6.00 20.47
N ALA A 284 13.50 -7.04 20.26
CA ALA A 284 13.04 -8.26 19.63
C ALA A 284 11.93 -8.94 20.43
N ARG A 285 11.27 -9.90 19.77
CA ARG A 285 10.24 -10.71 20.41
C ARG A 285 10.86 -11.59 21.48
N GLY A 286 10.11 -11.87 22.56
CA GLY A 286 10.60 -12.73 23.65
C GLY A 286 11.63 -12.09 24.58
N ARG A 287 11.89 -10.78 24.50
CA ARG A 287 12.79 -10.02 25.39
C ARG A 287 12.11 -9.39 26.62
N GLY A 288 10.79 -9.55 26.78
CA GLY A 288 10.06 -9.12 27.99
C GLY A 288 9.48 -7.70 27.97
N LYS A 289 9.23 -7.10 26.80
CA LYS A 289 8.66 -5.74 26.65
C LYS A 289 7.35 -5.53 27.42
N SER A 290 6.33 -6.35 27.18
CA SER A 290 5.03 -6.21 27.84
C SER A 290 5.13 -6.41 29.35
N ALA A 291 6.09 -7.20 29.82
CA ALA A 291 6.40 -7.35 31.25
C ALA A 291 7.03 -6.08 31.83
N ALA A 292 8.01 -5.48 31.15
CA ALA A 292 8.63 -4.22 31.56
C ALA A 292 7.61 -3.06 31.60
N LEU A 293 6.75 -2.96 30.57
CA LEU A 293 5.67 -1.98 30.52
C LEU A 293 4.63 -2.19 31.63
N GLY A 294 4.24 -3.45 31.90
CA GLY A 294 3.31 -3.77 32.98
C GLY A 294 3.85 -3.37 34.36
N LEU A 295 5.13 -3.61 34.61
CA LEU A 295 5.81 -3.17 35.85
C LEU A 295 5.89 -1.63 35.93
N ALA A 296 6.18 -0.95 34.82
CA ALA A 296 6.22 0.52 34.76
C ALA A 296 4.85 1.15 35.03
N ILE A 297 3.75 0.58 34.50
CA ILE A 297 2.38 1.03 34.78
C ILE A 297 2.04 0.87 36.27
N ALA A 298 2.45 -0.25 36.88
CA ALA A 298 2.25 -0.46 38.31
C ALA A 298 3.00 0.61 39.14
N GLY A 299 4.22 0.96 38.74
CA GLY A 299 4.95 2.07 39.35
C GLY A 299 4.32 3.45 39.13
N ALA A 300 3.70 3.70 37.97
CA ALA A 300 2.96 4.94 37.70
C ALA A 300 1.75 5.10 38.62
N ILE A 301 1.04 4.01 38.94
CA ILE A 301 -0.03 4.00 39.94
C ILE A 301 0.51 4.41 41.30
N ALA A 302 1.65 3.85 41.72
CA ALA A 302 2.28 4.19 42.99
C ALA A 302 2.76 5.66 43.04
N ALA A 303 3.13 6.25 41.90
CA ALA A 303 3.50 7.66 41.76
C ALA A 303 2.30 8.63 41.74
N GLY A 304 1.06 8.13 41.69
CA GLY A 304 -0.17 8.93 41.80
C GLY A 304 -0.87 9.28 40.48
N TYR A 305 -0.56 8.62 39.36
CA TYR A 305 -1.27 8.83 38.09
C TYR A 305 -2.69 8.27 38.17
N SER A 306 -3.70 9.03 37.76
CA SER A 306 -5.12 8.67 37.90
C SER A 306 -5.68 7.93 36.69
N ASN A 307 -5.44 8.44 35.49
CA ASN A 307 -6.02 7.92 34.25
C ASN A 307 -4.92 7.42 33.31
N ILE A 308 -4.72 6.10 33.30
CA ILE A 308 -3.76 5.43 32.44
C ILE A 308 -4.50 4.70 31.33
N PHE A 309 -4.18 5.02 30.08
CA PHE A 309 -4.76 4.32 28.93
C PHE A 309 -3.73 3.41 28.27
N VAL A 310 -4.16 2.21 27.93
CA VAL A 310 -3.34 1.22 27.21
C VAL A 310 -3.97 0.97 25.85
N THR A 311 -3.17 1.08 24.80
CA THR A 311 -3.60 0.87 23.41
C THR A 311 -2.77 -0.23 22.77
N ALA A 312 -3.43 -1.12 22.05
CA ALA A 312 -2.84 -2.22 21.27
C ALA A 312 -3.75 -2.55 20.08
N PRO A 313 -3.23 -3.15 18.99
CA PRO A 313 -4.02 -3.53 17.83
C PRO A 313 -5.13 -4.53 18.17
N SER A 314 -4.84 -5.47 19.08
CA SER A 314 -5.81 -6.41 19.62
C SER A 314 -5.66 -6.49 21.15
N PRO A 315 -6.76 -6.69 21.89
CA PRO A 315 -6.71 -6.79 23.35
C PRO A 315 -6.16 -8.13 23.85
N GLU A 316 -6.11 -9.17 23.01
CA GLU A 316 -5.50 -10.47 23.38
C GLU A 316 -3.99 -10.32 23.68
N ASN A 317 -3.30 -9.43 22.96
CA ASN A 317 -1.87 -9.16 23.17
C ASN A 317 -1.57 -8.57 24.56
N LEU A 318 -2.56 -7.88 25.15
CA LEU A 318 -2.40 -7.19 26.44
C LEU A 318 -2.58 -8.10 27.65
N ASN A 319 -2.97 -9.37 27.48
CA ASN A 319 -3.12 -10.29 28.60
C ASN A 319 -1.84 -10.41 29.43
N THR A 320 -0.69 -10.47 28.77
CA THR A 320 0.62 -10.52 29.46
C THR A 320 0.92 -9.21 30.19
N LEU A 321 0.68 -8.06 29.54
CA LEU A 321 0.89 -6.74 30.14
C LEU A 321 0.06 -6.59 31.43
N PHE A 322 -1.25 -6.89 31.38
CA PHE A 322 -2.12 -6.79 32.55
C PHE A 322 -1.78 -7.79 33.66
N ASP A 323 -1.33 -9.00 33.32
CA ASP A 323 -0.85 -9.97 34.32
C ASP A 323 0.40 -9.44 35.05
N PHE A 324 1.31 -8.76 34.35
CA PHE A 324 2.46 -8.11 34.96
C PHE A 324 2.11 -6.84 35.75
N VAL A 325 1.07 -6.09 35.37
CA VAL A 325 0.51 -5.02 36.21
C VAL A 325 0.03 -5.61 37.54
N CYS A 326 -0.74 -6.70 37.51
CA CYS A 326 -1.23 -7.35 38.74
C CYS A 326 -0.07 -7.89 39.60
N LYS A 327 0.95 -8.49 38.98
CA LYS A 327 2.17 -8.94 39.68
C LYS A 327 2.96 -7.78 40.30
N GLY A 328 3.05 -6.64 39.63
CA GLY A 328 3.67 -5.41 40.14
C GLY A 328 2.89 -4.82 41.32
N LEU A 329 1.57 -4.74 41.21
CA LEU A 329 0.67 -4.31 42.29
C LEU A 329 0.81 -5.22 43.52
N ASN A 330 0.81 -6.54 43.33
CA ASN A 330 1.01 -7.51 44.40
C ASN A 330 2.40 -7.37 45.07
N ALA A 331 3.44 -7.05 44.29
CA ALA A 331 4.78 -6.81 44.82
C ALA A 331 4.86 -5.53 45.69
N MET A 332 4.02 -4.54 45.41
CA MET A 332 3.85 -3.32 46.23
C MET A 332 2.75 -3.46 47.30
N GLU A 333 2.36 -4.69 47.65
CA GLU A 333 1.38 -5.01 48.68
C GLU A 333 -0.05 -4.51 48.42
N TYR A 334 -0.42 -4.32 47.14
CA TYR A 334 -1.82 -4.16 46.75
C TYR A 334 -2.47 -5.55 46.68
N LYS A 335 -3.67 -5.71 47.26
CA LYS A 335 -4.39 -6.98 47.29
C LYS A 335 -5.59 -6.90 46.34
N GLU A 336 -5.77 -7.94 45.53
CA GLU A 336 -6.94 -8.09 44.65
C GLU A 336 -8.23 -8.12 45.49
N HIS A 337 -9.30 -7.51 44.99
CA HIS A 337 -10.62 -7.34 45.63
C HIS A 337 -10.67 -6.47 46.89
N LEU A 338 -9.52 -6.06 47.42
CA LEU A 338 -9.45 -5.12 48.55
C LEU A 338 -8.98 -3.74 48.07
N HIS A 339 -7.90 -3.70 47.31
CA HIS A 339 -7.27 -2.48 46.82
C HIS A 339 -7.53 -2.23 45.33
N TYR A 340 -7.77 -3.29 44.55
CA TYR A 340 -8.06 -3.19 43.12
C TYR A 340 -8.99 -4.29 42.62
N ASP A 341 -9.76 -3.98 41.58
CA ASP A 341 -10.67 -4.89 40.89
C ASP A 341 -10.36 -4.99 39.40
N VAL A 342 -10.39 -6.21 38.87
CA VAL A 342 -10.11 -6.52 37.47
C VAL A 342 -11.42 -6.79 36.72
N VAL A 343 -11.72 -5.95 35.72
CA VAL A 343 -12.90 -6.07 34.86
C VAL A 343 -12.52 -6.77 33.55
N LYS A 344 -13.17 -7.91 33.29
CA LYS A 344 -12.99 -8.71 32.07
C LYS A 344 -14.11 -8.43 31.05
N SER A 345 -13.79 -8.61 29.77
CA SER A 345 -14.74 -8.44 28.69
C SER A 345 -15.91 -9.43 28.79
N SER A 346 -17.12 -8.94 28.54
CA SER A 346 -18.34 -9.75 28.40
C SER A 346 -18.50 -10.34 27.00
N ASP A 347 -17.77 -9.83 26.01
CA ASP A 347 -17.91 -10.25 24.62
C ASP A 347 -17.23 -11.62 24.37
N PRO A 348 -17.94 -12.59 23.77
CA PRO A 348 -17.38 -13.91 23.44
C PRO A 348 -16.18 -13.83 22.50
N ASN A 349 -16.19 -12.88 21.56
CA ASN A 349 -15.12 -12.64 20.59
C ASN A 349 -13.83 -12.13 21.24
N LEU A 350 -13.94 -11.50 22.42
CA LEU A 350 -12.83 -10.96 23.19
C LEU A 350 -12.37 -11.90 24.31
N ARG A 351 -12.93 -13.14 24.36
CA ARG A 351 -12.47 -14.27 25.19
C ARG A 351 -12.10 -13.92 26.64
N LYS A 352 -12.90 -13.06 27.29
CA LYS A 352 -12.67 -12.59 28.68
C LYS A 352 -11.33 -11.86 28.90
N ALA A 353 -10.81 -11.19 27.88
CA ALA A 353 -9.64 -10.30 28.02
C ALA A 353 -9.90 -9.22 29.08
N ILE A 354 -8.85 -8.82 29.79
CA ILE A 354 -8.93 -7.74 30.79
C ILE A 354 -9.09 -6.41 30.03
N ILE A 355 -10.17 -5.68 30.32
CA ILE A 355 -10.43 -4.37 29.69
C ILE A 355 -10.02 -3.23 30.62
N GLN A 356 -10.26 -3.39 31.92
CA GLN A 356 -10.09 -2.31 32.88
C GLN A 356 -9.66 -2.85 34.24
N ILE A 357 -8.79 -2.11 34.91
CA ILE A 357 -8.40 -2.33 36.31
C ILE A 357 -8.71 -1.04 37.08
N ASN A 358 -9.54 -1.15 38.12
CA ASN A 358 -9.85 -0.04 39.01
C ASN A 358 -9.07 -0.20 40.31
N VAL A 359 -8.37 0.84 40.75
CA VAL A 359 -7.60 0.85 42.00
C VAL A 359 -8.22 1.91 42.93
N HIS A 360 -8.38 1.54 44.21
CA HIS A 360 -9.13 2.33 45.19
C HIS A 360 -8.33 2.64 46.48
N LYS A 361 -7.03 2.33 46.55
CA LYS A 361 -6.25 2.40 47.80
C LYS A 361 -6.05 3.82 48.34
N GLN A 362 -5.56 4.76 47.52
CA GLN A 362 -5.30 6.15 47.92
C GLN A 362 -6.35 7.12 47.36
N HIS A 363 -6.52 7.07 46.04
CA HIS A 363 -7.58 7.74 45.31
C HIS A 363 -8.05 6.80 44.20
N ARG A 364 -9.15 7.16 43.52
CA ARG A 364 -9.68 6.36 42.42
C ARG A 364 -8.74 6.49 41.21
N GLN A 365 -8.08 5.41 40.86
CA GLN A 365 -7.21 5.31 39.68
C GLN A 365 -7.78 4.24 38.74
N THR A 366 -7.63 4.46 37.44
CA THR A 366 -8.15 3.55 36.42
C THR A 366 -7.12 3.28 35.34
N ILE A 367 -6.93 2.00 35.03
CA ILE A 367 -6.23 1.56 33.82
C ILE A 367 -7.26 1.03 32.86
N GLN A 368 -7.36 1.60 31.66
CA GLN A 368 -8.36 1.19 30.67
C GLN A 368 -7.73 0.90 29.31
N TYR A 369 -8.17 -0.20 28.68
CA TYR A 369 -7.87 -0.47 27.28
C TYR A 369 -8.69 0.45 26.37
N MET A 370 -8.01 1.07 25.41
CA MET A 370 -8.61 1.91 24.37
C MET A 370 -8.26 1.36 22.99
N LYS A 371 -9.23 1.38 22.08
CA LYS A 371 -8.97 1.07 20.68
C LYS A 371 -8.19 2.23 20.04
N PRO A 372 -7.22 1.97 19.14
CA PRO A 372 -6.41 3.02 18.52
C PRO A 372 -7.20 4.12 17.79
N HIS A 373 -8.41 3.81 17.30
CA HIS A 373 -9.26 4.75 16.55
C HIS A 373 -10.06 5.74 17.41
N ASP A 374 -10.17 5.48 18.72
CA ASP A 374 -11.05 6.25 19.60
C ASP A 374 -10.35 7.50 20.16
N HIS A 375 -10.14 8.53 19.33
CA HIS A 375 -9.41 9.74 19.72
C HIS A 375 -10.13 10.65 20.74
N GLY A 376 -11.45 10.54 20.87
CA GLY A 376 -12.27 11.44 21.70
C GLY A 376 -11.99 11.35 23.21
N LYS A 377 -11.40 10.25 23.69
CA LYS A 377 -11.08 10.03 25.11
C LYS A 377 -9.68 10.51 25.50
N LEU A 378 -8.89 10.98 24.54
CA LEU A 378 -7.49 11.37 24.74
C LEU A 378 -7.29 12.64 25.59
N SER A 379 -8.33 13.45 25.78
CA SER A 379 -8.27 14.69 26.56
C SER A 379 -8.16 14.47 28.07
N GLN A 380 -8.51 13.29 28.58
CA GLN A 380 -8.51 12.94 30.01
C GLN A 380 -7.28 12.11 30.43
N VAL A 381 -6.33 11.91 29.51
CA VAL A 381 -5.21 10.98 29.67
C VAL A 381 -4.01 11.68 30.32
N GLU A 382 -3.45 11.08 31.36
CA GLU A 382 -2.18 11.53 31.96
C GLU A 382 -0.99 10.70 31.45
N LEU A 383 -1.20 9.38 31.28
CA LEU A 383 -0.22 8.45 30.74
C LEU A 383 -0.87 7.57 29.66
N LEU A 384 -0.30 7.59 28.46
CA LEU A 384 -0.68 6.68 27.38
C LEU A 384 0.42 5.64 27.15
N VAL A 385 0.06 4.37 27.21
CA VAL A 385 0.95 3.25 26.86
C VAL A 385 0.48 2.62 25.57
N ILE A 386 1.34 2.58 24.56
CA ILE A 386 1.08 1.94 23.27
C ILE A 386 1.96 0.70 23.18
N ASP A 387 1.33 -0.47 23.27
CA ASP A 387 2.00 -1.76 23.04
C ASP A 387 1.96 -2.13 21.55
N GLU A 388 3.08 -2.61 21.02
CA GLU A 388 3.29 -2.92 19.60
C GLU A 388 2.85 -1.80 18.63
N ALA A 389 3.40 -0.60 18.84
CA ALA A 389 3.15 0.57 18.00
C ALA A 389 3.45 0.34 16.50
N ALA A 390 4.34 -0.60 16.19
CA ALA A 390 4.67 -1.06 14.84
C ALA A 390 3.46 -1.60 14.05
N ALA A 391 2.49 -2.18 14.74
CA ALA A 391 1.30 -2.76 14.12
C ALA A 391 0.19 -1.72 13.89
N ILE A 392 0.35 -0.49 14.40
CA ILE A 392 -0.64 0.58 14.29
C ILE A 392 -0.20 1.55 13.17
N PRO A 393 -1.12 1.93 12.27
CA PRO A 393 -0.86 2.91 11.22
C PRO A 393 -0.18 4.19 11.73
N LEU A 394 0.87 4.66 11.05
CA LEU A 394 1.61 5.86 11.43
C LEU A 394 0.71 7.11 11.62
N PRO A 395 -0.32 7.39 10.79
CA PRO A 395 -1.21 8.52 11.01
C PRO A 395 -1.97 8.42 12.34
N ILE A 396 -2.40 7.21 12.72
CA ILE A 396 -3.10 6.95 13.98
C ILE A 396 -2.13 7.12 15.15
N VAL A 397 -0.91 6.57 15.05
CA VAL A 397 0.13 6.77 16.09
C VAL A 397 0.42 8.25 16.29
N LYS A 398 0.54 9.04 15.21
CA LYS A 398 0.73 10.50 15.30
C LYS A 398 -0.44 11.20 15.98
N ALA A 399 -1.68 10.79 15.69
CA ALA A 399 -2.86 11.32 16.35
C ALA A 399 -2.93 10.95 17.85
N LEU A 400 -2.35 9.81 18.24
CA LEU A 400 -2.22 9.38 19.63
C LEU A 400 -1.08 10.09 20.39
N LEU A 401 -0.21 10.85 19.73
CA LEU A 401 0.87 11.59 20.40
C LEU A 401 0.36 12.98 20.87
N GLY A 402 -0.40 13.00 21.97
CA GLY A 402 -0.91 14.23 22.59
C GLY A 402 0.05 14.92 23.59
N PRO A 403 -0.40 15.99 24.29
CA PRO A 403 0.37 16.72 25.30
C PRO A 403 0.35 16.02 26.68
N TYR A 404 0.73 14.74 26.71
CA TYR A 404 0.84 13.90 27.90
C TYR A 404 2.05 12.96 27.79
N LEU A 405 2.39 12.25 28.87
CA LEU A 405 3.46 11.27 28.89
C LEU A 405 3.06 10.06 28.03
N VAL A 406 3.92 9.67 27.09
CA VAL A 406 3.67 8.52 26.20
C VAL A 406 4.77 7.48 26.32
N PHE A 407 4.38 6.23 26.61
CA PHE A 407 5.25 5.07 26.49
C PHE A 407 4.93 4.33 25.20
N LEU A 408 5.93 4.21 24.35
CA LEU A 408 5.86 3.46 23.10
C LEU A 408 6.66 2.18 23.29
N SER A 409 6.11 1.05 22.86
CA SER A 409 6.92 -0.14 22.62
C SER A 409 6.75 -0.66 21.20
N SER A 410 7.83 -1.21 20.66
CA SER A 410 7.88 -1.71 19.30
C SER A 410 8.73 -2.96 19.22
N THR A 411 8.25 -3.99 18.50
CA THR A 411 9.07 -5.10 18.04
C THR A 411 10.11 -4.63 17.03
N VAL A 412 11.38 -4.92 17.25
CA VAL A 412 12.46 -4.75 16.27
C VAL A 412 13.07 -6.12 16.01
N ASN A 413 13.22 -6.53 14.75
CA ASN A 413 13.77 -7.84 14.34
C ASN A 413 12.95 -9.05 14.83
N GLY A 414 11.90 -9.41 14.08
CA GLY A 414 11.10 -10.61 14.34
C GLY A 414 10.15 -10.89 13.16
N TYR A 415 9.48 -12.04 13.18
CA TYR A 415 8.62 -12.48 12.06
C TYR A 415 7.41 -11.59 11.78
N GLU A 416 7.02 -10.70 12.71
CA GLU A 416 5.96 -9.73 12.45
C GLU A 416 6.44 -8.50 11.68
N GLY A 417 7.76 -8.35 11.47
CA GLY A 417 8.40 -7.58 10.38
C GLY A 417 8.00 -6.13 10.17
N THR A 418 7.21 -5.52 11.07
CA THR A 418 6.64 -4.17 10.92
C THR A 418 7.47 -3.06 11.53
N GLY A 419 8.32 -3.37 12.51
CA GLY A 419 8.78 -2.33 13.41
C GLY A 419 9.96 -1.51 12.95
N ARG A 420 10.81 -1.96 12.02
CA ARG A 420 12.08 -1.27 11.79
C ARG A 420 12.00 -0.06 10.87
N SER A 421 11.25 -0.14 9.77
CA SER A 421 11.06 1.02 8.88
C SER A 421 10.22 2.11 9.54
N LEU A 422 9.21 1.72 10.34
CA LEU A 422 8.44 2.63 11.18
C LEU A 422 9.28 3.18 12.33
N SER A 423 10.02 2.35 13.07
CA SER A 423 10.87 2.83 14.15
C SER A 423 11.91 3.78 13.61
N LEU A 424 12.59 3.48 12.50
CA LEU A 424 13.58 4.41 11.96
C LEU A 424 12.95 5.74 11.54
N LYS A 425 11.83 5.74 10.81
CA LYS A 425 11.18 6.99 10.37
C LYS A 425 10.55 7.77 11.54
N LEU A 426 9.83 7.09 12.43
CA LEU A 426 9.17 7.72 13.58
C LEU A 426 10.18 8.18 14.62
N LEU A 427 11.18 7.37 14.96
CA LEU A 427 12.22 7.75 15.91
C LEU A 427 13.09 8.85 15.34
N GLN A 428 13.52 8.82 14.06
CA GLN A 428 14.21 9.97 13.45
C GLN A 428 13.35 11.23 13.46
N GLN A 429 12.04 11.11 13.25
CA GLN A 429 11.12 12.25 13.33
C GLN A 429 11.01 12.78 14.78
N LEU A 430 10.93 11.90 15.78
CA LEU A 430 10.87 12.30 17.19
C LEU A 430 12.21 12.84 17.69
N GLU A 431 13.33 12.26 17.25
CA GLU A 431 14.69 12.71 17.54
C GLU A 431 14.94 14.09 16.93
N SER A 432 14.56 14.33 15.68
CA SER A 432 14.69 15.66 15.05
C SER A 432 13.79 16.71 15.71
N GLN A 433 12.63 16.33 16.26
CA GLN A 433 11.78 17.21 17.07
C GLN A 433 12.32 17.47 18.49
N SER A 434 13.20 16.59 18.97
CA SER A 434 13.82 16.71 20.29
C SER A 434 15.12 17.53 20.26
N GLN A 435 15.79 17.64 19.11
CA GLN A 435 16.98 18.48 18.97
C GLN A 435 16.59 19.97 18.99
N PRO A 436 17.18 20.79 19.88
CA PRO A 436 16.96 22.23 19.85
C PRO A 436 17.65 22.81 18.62
N SER A 437 16.87 23.15 17.59
CA SER A 437 17.36 24.02 16.52
C SER A 437 17.74 25.37 17.12
N ALA A 438 19.03 25.73 17.05
CA ALA A 438 19.61 26.94 17.64
C ALA A 438 19.15 28.28 17.02
N SER A 439 17.97 28.33 16.37
CA SER A 439 17.54 29.51 15.60
C SER A 439 16.02 29.62 15.39
N SER A 440 15.21 29.68 16.47
CA SER A 440 13.92 30.38 16.43
C SER A 440 13.35 30.66 17.82
N ASP A 441 13.24 31.93 18.18
CA ASP A 441 12.50 32.45 19.33
C ASP A 441 10.99 32.31 19.11
N GLY A 442 10.42 31.17 19.48
CA GLY A 442 8.99 30.95 19.62
C GLY A 442 8.71 30.08 20.85
N PRO A 443 7.81 30.46 21.78
CA PRO A 443 7.53 29.66 22.96
C PRO A 443 6.54 28.55 22.58
N SER A 444 7.03 27.41 22.10
CA SER A 444 6.38 26.10 22.27
C SER A 444 7.14 24.95 21.61
N SER A 445 7.33 23.87 22.37
CA SER A 445 7.19 22.48 21.88
C SER A 445 8.43 21.67 21.43
N SER A 446 9.54 21.65 22.17
CA SER A 446 10.42 20.46 22.09
C SER A 446 9.84 19.34 22.97
N ARG A 447 9.62 18.15 22.39
CA ARG A 447 9.19 16.94 23.10
C ARG A 447 10.46 16.20 23.52
N LEU A 448 10.59 15.87 24.80
CA LEU A 448 11.73 15.07 25.27
C LEU A 448 11.55 13.63 24.79
N PHE A 449 12.55 13.11 24.08
CA PHE A 449 12.54 11.77 23.53
C PHE A 449 13.67 10.94 24.14
N LYS A 450 13.33 9.79 24.74
CA LYS A 450 14.29 8.83 25.28
C LYS A 450 14.09 7.47 24.62
N LYS A 451 15.18 6.89 24.12
CA LYS A 451 15.20 5.58 23.45
C LYS A 451 15.85 4.54 24.36
N ILE A 452 15.20 3.38 24.51
CA ILE A 452 15.67 2.23 25.29
C ILE A 452 15.61 0.98 24.41
N GLU A 453 16.65 0.16 24.44
CA GLU A 453 16.71 -1.12 23.70
C GLU A 453 16.85 -2.30 24.67
N LEU A 454 16.12 -3.41 24.43
CA LEU A 454 16.31 -4.68 25.14
C LEU A 454 16.87 -5.73 24.18
N ASN A 455 18.05 -6.25 24.49
CA ASN A 455 18.71 -7.26 23.68
C ASN A 455 18.66 -8.65 24.34
N GLU A 456 18.68 -8.72 25.67
CA GLU A 456 18.68 -10.00 26.39
C GLU A 456 17.31 -10.70 26.41
N SER A 457 17.28 -12.01 26.12
CA SER A 457 16.06 -12.83 26.13
C SER A 457 15.70 -13.28 27.53
N ILE A 458 14.40 -13.27 27.84
CA ILE A 458 13.91 -13.81 29.12
C ILE A 458 13.66 -15.32 29.06
N ARG A 459 13.51 -15.89 27.85
CA ARG A 459 13.13 -17.31 27.65
C ARG A 459 14.33 -18.25 27.61
N TYR A 460 15.42 -17.82 27.00
CA TYR A 460 16.62 -18.61 26.76
C TYR A 460 17.87 -17.74 26.93
N ALA A 461 19.05 -18.35 27.04
CA ALA A 461 20.31 -17.63 27.18
C ALA A 461 20.70 -16.88 25.91
N SER A 462 21.45 -15.78 26.07
CA SER A 462 22.03 -15.03 24.94
C SER A 462 23.01 -15.89 24.16
N GLY A 463 22.96 -15.81 22.82
CA GLY A 463 23.81 -16.60 21.93
C GLY A 463 23.32 -18.04 21.72
N ASP A 464 22.02 -18.28 21.82
CA ASP A 464 21.41 -19.57 21.54
C ASP A 464 21.59 -19.98 20.06
N PRO A 465 22.24 -21.13 19.76
CA PRO A 465 22.52 -21.53 18.38
C PRO A 465 21.27 -21.70 17.51
N ILE A 466 20.15 -22.12 18.11
CA ILE A 466 18.87 -22.25 17.39
C ILE A 466 18.30 -20.87 17.05
N GLU A 467 18.49 -19.86 17.89
CA GLU A 467 18.09 -18.48 17.56
C GLU A 467 18.91 -17.94 16.39
N THR A 468 20.23 -18.08 16.47
CA THR A 468 21.14 -17.59 15.42
C THR A 468 20.84 -18.28 14.08
N TRP A 469 20.68 -19.60 14.08
CA TRP A 469 20.29 -20.35 12.90
C TRP A 469 18.94 -19.89 12.33
N LEU A 470 17.94 -19.68 13.19
CA LEU A 470 16.61 -19.22 12.77
C LEU A 470 16.68 -17.82 12.15
N ASN A 471 17.44 -16.91 12.76
CA ASN A 471 17.64 -15.55 12.26
C ASN A 471 18.42 -15.52 10.95
N GLU A 472 19.41 -16.39 10.77
CA GLU A 472 20.14 -16.53 9.50
C GLU A 472 19.24 -17.10 8.40
N LEU A 473 18.54 -18.22 8.66
CA LEU A 473 17.63 -18.86 7.71
C LEU A 473 16.51 -17.90 7.25
N LEU A 474 15.90 -17.18 8.19
CA LEU A 474 14.79 -16.26 7.90
C LEU A 474 15.25 -14.83 7.57
N CYS A 475 16.56 -14.57 7.59
CA CYS A 475 17.17 -13.27 7.41
C CYS A 475 16.51 -12.19 8.29
N LEU A 476 16.38 -12.43 9.60
CA LEU A 476 15.74 -11.50 10.55
C LEU A 476 16.73 -10.46 11.11
N ASP A 477 18.02 -10.80 11.16
CA ASP A 477 19.10 -9.94 11.67
C ASP A 477 19.60 -8.96 10.59
N LEU A 478 18.72 -8.03 10.24
CA LEU A 478 18.93 -7.11 9.12
C LEU A 478 19.69 -5.83 9.52
N ALA A 479 20.11 -5.73 10.80
CA ALA A 479 20.70 -4.51 11.35
C ALA A 479 22.15 -4.27 10.95
N ASN A 480 22.89 -5.36 10.80
CA ASN A 480 24.31 -5.32 10.48
C ASN A 480 24.56 -5.48 8.97
N SER A 481 23.52 -5.78 8.18
CA SER A 481 23.65 -6.14 6.76
C SER A 481 23.36 -4.99 5.78
N ILE A 482 22.97 -3.80 6.24
CA ILE A 482 22.86 -2.61 5.37
C ILE A 482 24.22 -1.87 5.41
N PRO A 483 25.05 -1.95 4.36
CA PRO A 483 26.30 -1.21 4.34
C PRO A 483 26.02 0.29 4.27
N ASN A 484 26.74 1.08 5.07
CA ASN A 484 26.68 2.54 4.97
C ASN A 484 27.45 2.98 3.72
N ILE A 485 26.71 3.21 2.64
CA ILE A 485 27.27 3.68 1.36
C ILE A 485 27.70 5.15 1.53
N SER A 486 29.01 5.41 1.50
CA SER A 486 29.61 6.74 1.70
C SER A 486 29.67 7.58 0.42
N ARG A 487 29.67 6.96 -0.76
CA ARG A 487 29.61 7.63 -2.07
C ARG A 487 28.60 6.94 -2.97
N LEU A 488 27.60 7.69 -3.40
CA LEU A 488 26.51 7.22 -4.27
C LEU A 488 26.81 7.65 -5.72
N PRO A 489 26.87 6.73 -6.70
CA PRO A 489 27.13 7.04 -8.10
C PRO A 489 25.91 7.71 -8.76
N HIS A 490 26.08 8.50 -9.83
CA HIS A 490 24.93 9.11 -10.52
C HIS A 490 23.97 8.01 -11.06
N PRO A 491 22.63 8.17 -10.98
CA PRO A 491 21.66 7.14 -11.37
C PRO A 491 21.79 6.64 -12.82
N GLU A 492 22.36 7.45 -13.72
CA GLU A 492 22.55 7.08 -15.14
C GLU A 492 23.68 6.06 -15.36
N HIS A 493 24.64 5.99 -14.44
CA HIS A 493 25.73 5.00 -14.51
C HIS A 493 25.37 3.67 -13.83
N CYS A 494 24.14 3.56 -13.30
CA CYS A 494 23.69 2.36 -12.61
C CYS A 494 23.01 1.43 -13.63
N GLN A 495 23.35 0.15 -13.56
CA GLN A 495 22.75 -0.89 -14.41
C GLN A 495 21.85 -1.79 -13.58
N LEU A 496 20.82 -2.32 -14.24
CA LEU A 496 19.87 -3.25 -13.65
C LEU A 496 20.29 -4.67 -14.06
N TYR A 497 20.37 -5.58 -13.08
CA TYR A 497 20.76 -6.98 -13.26
C TYR A 497 19.58 -7.89 -12.90
N TYR A 498 19.46 -9.01 -13.61
CA TYR A 498 18.54 -10.09 -13.26
C TYR A 498 19.23 -11.04 -12.27
N VAL A 499 18.53 -11.41 -11.20
CA VAL A 499 19.06 -12.31 -10.17
C VAL A 499 18.57 -13.73 -10.43
N ASN A 500 19.51 -14.67 -10.60
CA ASN A 500 19.16 -16.07 -10.67
C ASN A 500 18.79 -16.60 -9.28
N ARG A 501 17.56 -17.09 -9.15
CA ARG A 501 16.98 -17.52 -7.87
C ARG A 501 17.53 -18.87 -7.39
N ASP A 502 17.84 -19.77 -8.32
CA ASP A 502 18.38 -21.09 -7.97
C ASP A 502 19.73 -20.97 -7.29
N THR A 503 20.55 -20.02 -7.74
CA THR A 503 21.89 -19.77 -7.19
C THR A 503 21.83 -18.89 -5.94
N LEU A 504 20.87 -17.97 -5.88
CA LEU A 504 20.58 -17.17 -4.69
C LEU A 504 20.19 -18.04 -3.48
N PHE A 505 19.34 -19.06 -3.70
CA PHE A 505 18.84 -19.94 -2.63
C PHE A 505 19.68 -21.21 -2.42
N SER A 506 20.83 -21.34 -3.09
CA SER A 506 21.75 -22.49 -2.97
C SER A 506 22.48 -22.61 -1.63
N TYR A 507 22.28 -21.67 -0.69
CA TYR A 507 22.92 -21.60 0.63
C TYR A 507 24.47 -21.54 0.59
N HIS A 508 25.04 -20.96 -0.47
CA HIS A 508 26.45 -20.57 -0.50
C HIS A 508 26.70 -19.32 0.37
N LYS A 509 27.90 -19.20 0.96
CA LYS A 509 28.22 -18.12 1.92
C LYS A 509 28.04 -16.72 1.32
N GLU A 510 28.46 -16.52 0.08
CA GLU A 510 28.33 -15.23 -0.61
C GLU A 510 26.89 -14.94 -1.05
N SER A 511 26.18 -15.95 -1.56
CA SER A 511 24.76 -15.86 -1.91
C SER A 511 23.90 -15.52 -0.70
N GLU A 512 24.22 -16.08 0.46
CA GLU A 512 23.52 -15.82 1.72
C GLU A 512 23.75 -14.39 2.21
N VAL A 513 24.98 -13.86 2.12
CA VAL A 513 25.25 -12.44 2.43
C VAL A 513 24.49 -11.52 1.45
N PHE A 514 24.46 -11.87 0.16
CA PHE A 514 23.71 -11.10 -0.84
C PHE A 514 22.19 -11.14 -0.57
N LEU A 515 21.64 -12.31 -0.25
CA LEU A 515 20.24 -12.49 0.13
C LEU A 515 19.88 -11.69 1.40
N GLN A 516 20.75 -11.70 2.40
CA GLN A 516 20.58 -10.91 3.62
C GLN A 516 20.59 -9.41 3.34
N ARG A 517 21.48 -8.90 2.47
CA ARG A 517 21.49 -7.49 2.03
C ARG A 517 20.19 -7.13 1.30
N MET A 518 19.74 -8.01 0.40
CA MET A 518 18.51 -7.81 -0.37
C MET A 518 17.27 -7.79 0.55
N MET A 519 17.17 -8.74 1.47
CA MET A 519 16.08 -8.80 2.44
C MET A 519 16.11 -7.62 3.42
N ALA A 520 17.30 -7.16 3.81
CA ALA A 520 17.47 -5.96 4.63
C ALA A 520 16.85 -4.73 3.96
N LEU A 521 17.06 -4.60 2.65
CA LEU A 521 16.51 -3.50 1.87
C LEU A 521 14.98 -3.55 1.79
N TYR A 522 14.41 -4.75 1.57
CA TYR A 522 12.96 -4.94 1.58
C TYR A 522 12.35 -4.56 2.92
N VAL A 523 12.96 -5.01 4.03
CA VAL A 523 12.46 -4.69 5.37
C VAL A 523 12.61 -3.22 5.72
N ALA A 524 13.66 -2.55 5.24
CA ALA A 524 13.84 -1.12 5.43
C ALA A 524 12.82 -0.27 4.65
N SER A 525 12.39 -0.71 3.46
CA SER A 525 11.52 0.06 2.57
C SER A 525 10.03 -0.13 2.87
N HIS A 526 9.60 -1.34 3.23
CA HIS A 526 8.19 -1.69 3.41
C HIS A 526 7.71 -1.57 4.85
N TYR A 527 6.44 -1.18 5.03
CA TYR A 527 5.82 -0.98 6.35
C TYR A 527 5.57 -2.30 7.10
N LYS A 528 5.21 -3.37 6.39
CA LYS A 528 5.01 -4.70 6.96
C LYS A 528 5.61 -5.75 6.04
N ASN A 529 6.43 -6.62 6.60
CA ASN A 529 6.97 -7.80 5.92
C ASN A 529 6.63 -9.05 6.72
N SER A 530 6.49 -10.17 6.03
CA SER A 530 6.34 -11.47 6.66
C SER A 530 7.48 -12.38 6.19
N PRO A 531 8.02 -13.26 7.04
CA PRO A 531 8.97 -14.28 6.60
C PRO A 531 8.41 -15.21 5.52
N ASN A 532 7.09 -15.31 5.41
CA ASN A 532 6.45 -16.06 4.32
C ASN A 532 6.75 -15.44 2.94
N ASP A 533 7.11 -14.16 2.88
CA ASP A 533 7.49 -13.49 1.63
C ASP A 533 8.78 -14.09 1.06
N LEU A 534 9.69 -14.56 1.91
CA LEU A 534 10.92 -15.24 1.49
C LEU A 534 10.60 -16.55 0.77
N GLN A 535 9.65 -17.32 1.29
CA GLN A 535 9.17 -18.54 0.65
C GLN A 535 8.44 -18.24 -0.67
N LEU A 536 7.62 -17.18 -0.70
CA LEU A 536 6.97 -16.71 -1.93
C LEU A 536 8.02 -16.35 -3.00
N MET A 537 9.08 -15.64 -2.63
CA MET A 537 10.16 -15.25 -3.54
C MET A 537 10.98 -16.44 -4.05
N ALA A 538 11.17 -17.45 -3.22
CA ALA A 538 11.92 -18.66 -3.56
C ALA A 538 11.12 -19.59 -4.47
N ASP A 539 9.89 -19.92 -4.08
CA ASP A 539 9.18 -21.07 -4.64
C ASP A 539 8.26 -20.71 -5.81
N ALA A 540 7.71 -19.49 -5.82
CA ALA A 540 6.71 -19.12 -6.83
C ALA A 540 7.38 -18.83 -8.19
N PRO A 541 7.06 -19.59 -9.25
CA PRO A 541 7.78 -19.56 -10.53
C PRO A 541 7.63 -18.21 -11.25
N ALA A 542 6.45 -17.59 -11.15
CA ALA A 542 6.12 -16.32 -11.80
C ALA A 542 6.90 -15.11 -11.26
N HIS A 543 7.60 -15.24 -10.14
CA HIS A 543 8.32 -14.12 -9.53
C HIS A 543 9.73 -13.94 -10.12
N HIS A 544 10.05 -12.72 -10.54
CA HIS A 544 11.38 -12.32 -11.01
C HIS A 544 11.98 -11.26 -10.10
N LEU A 545 13.30 -11.30 -9.92
CA LEU A 545 14.05 -10.39 -9.06
C LEU A 545 15.06 -9.61 -9.91
N PHE A 546 15.02 -8.29 -9.77
CA PHE A 546 15.94 -7.38 -10.43
C PHE A 546 16.63 -6.51 -9.39
N VAL A 547 17.93 -6.28 -9.57
CA VAL A 547 18.74 -5.48 -8.66
C VAL A 547 19.48 -4.39 -9.43
N LEU A 548 19.37 -3.15 -8.95
CA LEU A 548 20.14 -2.02 -9.45
C LEU A 548 21.46 -1.95 -8.67
N LEU A 549 22.55 -2.07 -9.39
CA LEU A 549 23.91 -2.00 -8.84
C LEU A 549 24.60 -0.72 -9.33
N GLY A 550 25.52 -0.22 -8.51
CA GLY A 550 26.50 0.77 -8.96
C GLY A 550 27.47 0.17 -9.97
N PRO A 551 28.29 0.99 -10.65
CA PRO A 551 29.32 0.48 -11.55
C PRO A 551 30.26 -0.44 -10.78
N VAL A 552 30.37 -1.68 -11.24
CA VAL A 552 31.17 -2.72 -10.59
C VAL A 552 32.57 -2.69 -11.18
N ASN A 553 33.59 -2.52 -10.33
CA ASN A 553 34.98 -2.74 -10.74
C ASN A 553 35.25 -4.25 -10.69
N GLU A 554 35.28 -4.91 -11.85
CA GLU A 554 35.57 -6.35 -11.96
C GLU A 554 36.88 -6.77 -11.27
N SER A 555 37.83 -5.84 -11.16
CA SER A 555 39.15 -6.05 -10.54
C SER A 555 39.14 -6.25 -9.03
N GLU A 556 38.09 -5.82 -8.30
CA GLU A 556 38.11 -5.81 -6.82
C GLU A 556 37.47 -7.06 -6.18
N ASN A 557 36.81 -7.93 -6.95
CA ASN A 557 36.17 -9.18 -6.48
C ASN A 557 35.37 -9.03 -5.17
N GLN A 558 34.76 -7.85 -4.97
CA GLN A 558 33.91 -7.52 -3.82
C GLN A 558 32.45 -7.62 -4.23
N LEU A 559 31.60 -8.07 -3.29
CA LEU A 559 30.15 -8.09 -3.50
C LEU A 559 29.64 -6.66 -3.74
N PRO A 560 28.98 -6.40 -4.88
CA PRO A 560 28.52 -5.06 -5.22
C PRO A 560 27.43 -4.59 -4.25
N ASP A 561 27.39 -3.28 -4.03
CA ASP A 561 26.38 -2.67 -3.17
C ASP A 561 25.03 -2.57 -3.90
N ILE A 562 23.99 -3.05 -3.23
CA ILE A 562 22.61 -3.10 -3.71
C ILE A 562 21.95 -1.73 -3.47
N LEU A 563 21.68 -0.98 -4.53
CA LEU A 563 21.06 0.37 -4.44
C LEU A 563 19.53 0.30 -4.46
N CYS A 564 18.97 -0.55 -5.33
CA CYS A 564 17.53 -0.75 -5.48
C CYS A 564 17.24 -2.22 -5.81
N VAL A 565 16.14 -2.76 -5.30
CA VAL A 565 15.66 -4.11 -5.63
C VAL A 565 14.22 -4.02 -6.09
N ILE A 566 13.89 -4.68 -7.20
CA ILE A 566 12.54 -4.78 -7.75
C ILE A 566 12.13 -6.25 -7.78
N GLN A 567 10.97 -6.55 -7.18
CA GLN A 567 10.28 -7.83 -7.32
C GLN A 567 9.14 -7.68 -8.30
N VAL A 568 9.17 -8.49 -9.36
CA VAL A 568 8.12 -8.57 -10.38
C VAL A 568 7.42 -9.93 -10.27
N CYS A 569 6.13 -9.99 -10.58
CA CYS A 569 5.37 -11.22 -10.73
C CYS A 569 4.70 -11.21 -12.11
N LEU A 570 4.92 -12.23 -12.93
CA LEU A 570 4.22 -12.41 -14.19
C LEU A 570 2.78 -12.83 -13.91
N GLU A 571 1.81 -12.12 -14.47
CA GLU A 571 0.37 -12.37 -14.26
C GLU A 571 -0.37 -12.42 -15.60
N GLY A 572 -1.41 -13.24 -15.68
CA GLY A 572 -2.29 -13.30 -16.85
C GLY A 572 -2.16 -14.58 -17.68
N GLN A 573 -2.51 -14.51 -18.97
CA GLN A 573 -2.73 -15.67 -19.84
C GLN A 573 -3.82 -16.65 -19.31
N ILE A 574 -4.80 -16.10 -18.60
CA ILE A 574 -5.89 -16.89 -18.01
C ILE A 574 -6.88 -17.28 -19.11
N SER A 575 -7.35 -18.53 -19.04
CA SER A 575 -8.34 -19.03 -19.98
C SER A 575 -9.68 -18.30 -19.83
N ARG A 576 -10.31 -17.90 -20.95
CA ARG A 576 -11.62 -17.22 -20.92
C ARG A 576 -12.71 -18.04 -20.20
N LYS A 577 -12.63 -19.36 -20.27
CA LYS A 577 -13.55 -20.27 -19.57
C LYS A 577 -13.43 -20.13 -18.05
N SER A 578 -12.21 -20.00 -17.54
CA SER A 578 -11.95 -19.78 -16.12
C SER A 578 -12.40 -18.39 -15.66
N ALA A 579 -12.16 -17.36 -16.48
CA ALA A 579 -12.66 -16.01 -16.21
C ALA A 579 -14.20 -15.98 -16.06
N ILE A 580 -14.93 -16.60 -16.99
CA ILE A 580 -16.39 -16.71 -16.93
C ILE A 580 -16.84 -17.52 -15.71
N ARG A 581 -16.14 -18.62 -15.38
CA ARG A 581 -16.45 -19.44 -14.21
C ARG A 581 -16.29 -18.65 -12.92
N SER A 582 -15.20 -17.91 -12.75
CA SER A 582 -14.93 -17.06 -11.60
C SER A 582 -16.00 -15.98 -11.42
N LEU A 583 -16.41 -15.32 -12.52
CA LEU A 583 -17.51 -14.35 -12.50
C LEU A 583 -18.85 -14.97 -12.08
N ASN A 584 -19.14 -16.19 -12.53
CA ASN A 584 -20.38 -16.89 -12.20
C ASN A 584 -20.38 -17.45 -10.76
N GLU A 585 -19.25 -17.97 -10.30
CA GLU A 585 -19.09 -18.58 -8.97
C GLU A 585 -18.78 -17.54 -7.88
N GLY A 586 -18.40 -16.32 -8.26
CA GLY A 586 -17.98 -15.25 -7.34
C GLY A 586 -16.71 -15.59 -6.55
N HIS A 587 -15.91 -16.54 -7.03
CA HIS A 587 -14.71 -17.02 -6.35
C HIS A 587 -13.46 -16.63 -7.13
N ALA A 588 -12.67 -15.69 -6.58
CA ALA A 588 -11.35 -15.37 -7.10
C ALA A 588 -10.32 -16.38 -6.58
N PRO A 589 -9.68 -17.19 -7.44
CA PRO A 589 -8.61 -18.08 -7.02
C PRO A 589 -7.39 -17.29 -6.52
N SER A 590 -6.52 -17.97 -5.78
CA SER A 590 -5.29 -17.36 -5.26
C SER A 590 -4.25 -17.20 -6.39
N GLY A 591 -3.67 -16.01 -6.53
CA GLY A 591 -2.78 -15.67 -7.65
C GLY A 591 -3.36 -14.53 -8.51
N ASP A 592 -2.62 -14.07 -9.52
CA ASP A 592 -3.08 -13.16 -10.58
C ASP A 592 -4.01 -12.01 -10.13
N GLN A 593 -3.56 -11.21 -9.17
CA GLN A 593 -4.45 -10.26 -8.48
C GLN A 593 -5.02 -9.19 -9.41
N ILE A 594 -4.22 -8.70 -10.37
CA ILE A 594 -4.66 -7.64 -11.29
C ILE A 594 -5.73 -8.18 -12.26
N PRO A 595 -5.52 -9.29 -12.99
CA PRO A 595 -6.54 -9.89 -13.83
C PRO A 595 -7.88 -10.11 -13.12
N TRP A 596 -7.87 -10.72 -11.93
CA TRP A 596 -9.11 -10.99 -11.18
C TRP A 596 -9.82 -9.73 -10.74
N LYS A 597 -9.09 -8.74 -10.21
CA LYS A 597 -9.68 -7.46 -9.78
C LYS A 597 -10.20 -6.66 -10.96
N PHE A 598 -9.51 -6.69 -12.09
CA PHE A 598 -9.96 -6.03 -13.31
C PHE A 598 -11.25 -6.67 -13.83
N CYS A 599 -11.32 -8.00 -13.86
CA CYS A 599 -12.50 -8.77 -14.23
C CYS A 599 -13.69 -8.48 -13.30
N GLU A 600 -13.47 -8.43 -11.98
CA GLU A 600 -14.50 -8.11 -10.98
C GLU A 600 -15.06 -6.68 -11.15
N GLN A 601 -14.20 -5.71 -11.44
CA GLN A 601 -14.60 -4.29 -11.54
C GLN A 601 -15.28 -3.94 -12.87
N PHE A 602 -14.76 -4.45 -13.99
CA PHE A 602 -15.24 -4.08 -15.32
C PHE A 602 -16.10 -5.17 -15.98
N GLN A 603 -16.24 -6.34 -15.36
CA GLN A 603 -16.94 -7.51 -15.92
C GLN A 603 -16.40 -7.89 -17.31
N ASP A 604 -15.10 -7.68 -17.53
CA ASP A 604 -14.45 -8.00 -18.80
C ASP A 604 -13.82 -9.39 -18.77
N ASN A 605 -14.01 -10.12 -19.87
CA ASN A 605 -13.50 -11.47 -20.08
C ASN A 605 -12.25 -11.50 -20.96
N VAL A 606 -11.90 -10.37 -21.60
CA VAL A 606 -10.77 -10.26 -22.53
C VAL A 606 -9.48 -9.93 -21.80
N PHE A 607 -9.51 -8.97 -20.88
CA PHE A 607 -8.31 -8.54 -20.15
C PHE A 607 -7.56 -9.68 -19.43
N PRO A 608 -8.21 -10.67 -18.77
CA PRO A 608 -7.49 -11.77 -18.11
C PRO A 608 -6.67 -12.66 -19.07
N SER A 609 -7.02 -12.68 -20.37
CA SER A 609 -6.24 -13.40 -21.39
C SER A 609 -4.95 -12.67 -21.79
N LEU A 610 -4.81 -11.38 -21.46
CA LEU A 610 -3.57 -10.64 -21.70
C LEU A 610 -2.49 -11.11 -20.72
N SER A 611 -1.25 -11.11 -21.20
CA SER A 611 -0.05 -11.31 -20.37
C SER A 611 0.44 -9.96 -19.85
N GLY A 612 0.75 -9.85 -18.56
CA GLY A 612 1.35 -8.66 -17.99
C GLY A 612 2.26 -9.00 -16.81
N ALA A 613 2.92 -7.98 -16.26
CA ALA A 613 3.76 -8.17 -15.09
C ALA A 613 3.41 -7.16 -14.01
N ARG A 614 3.28 -7.63 -12.77
CA ARG A 614 3.03 -6.82 -11.60
C ARG A 614 4.32 -6.58 -10.84
N ILE A 615 4.69 -5.32 -10.66
CA ILE A 615 5.72 -4.93 -9.70
C ILE A 615 5.10 -5.09 -8.30
N VAL A 616 5.53 -6.11 -7.58
CA VAL A 616 5.04 -6.45 -6.24
C VAL A 616 5.70 -5.56 -5.20
N ARG A 617 7.03 -5.37 -5.32
CA ARG A 617 7.83 -4.59 -4.38
C ARG A 617 8.93 -3.82 -5.10
N ILE A 618 9.17 -2.60 -4.62
CA ILE A 618 10.34 -1.79 -4.96
C ILE A 618 10.96 -1.30 -3.66
N ALA A 619 12.23 -1.61 -3.47
CA ALA A 619 12.98 -1.28 -2.27
C ALA A 619 14.20 -0.46 -2.65
N VAL A 620 14.37 0.72 -2.06
CA VAL A 620 15.48 1.64 -2.33
C VAL A 620 16.27 1.80 -1.05
N HIS A 621 17.60 1.88 -1.17
CA HIS A 621 18.45 2.13 -0.02
C HIS A 621 18.04 3.40 0.75
N PRO A 622 17.91 3.38 2.09
CA PRO A 622 17.48 4.55 2.86
C PRO A 622 18.32 5.81 2.62
N SER A 623 19.64 5.66 2.50
CA SER A 623 20.56 6.76 2.17
C SER A 623 20.43 7.25 0.72
N ALA A 624 19.80 6.47 -0.15
CA ALA A 624 19.60 6.77 -1.57
C ALA A 624 18.17 7.28 -1.88
N LEU A 625 17.35 7.50 -0.85
CA LEU A 625 16.01 8.06 -0.98
C LEU A 625 16.05 9.46 -1.59
N ARG A 626 15.09 9.77 -2.47
CA ARG A 626 14.94 11.07 -3.16
C ARG A 626 16.03 11.43 -4.18
N LEU A 627 17.03 10.58 -4.41
CA LEU A 627 18.05 10.77 -5.46
C LEU A 627 17.67 10.18 -6.82
N GLY A 628 16.52 9.49 -6.92
CA GLY A 628 15.96 9.04 -8.20
C GLY A 628 16.33 7.63 -8.65
N TYR A 629 17.08 6.83 -7.88
CA TYR A 629 17.42 5.44 -8.24
C TYR A 629 16.21 4.55 -8.50
N GLY A 630 15.15 4.66 -7.70
CA GLY A 630 13.90 3.93 -7.96
C GLY A 630 13.25 4.33 -9.29
N SER A 631 13.42 5.59 -9.71
CA SER A 631 12.93 6.05 -11.03
C SER A 631 13.78 5.52 -12.18
N ALA A 632 15.10 5.45 -12.01
CA ALA A 632 15.99 4.84 -13.01
C ALA A 632 15.67 3.35 -13.17
N ALA A 633 15.49 2.62 -12.07
CA ALA A 633 15.21 1.20 -12.09
C ALA A 633 13.87 0.85 -12.78
N VAL A 634 12.79 1.62 -12.55
CA VAL A 634 11.50 1.43 -13.25
C VAL A 634 11.60 1.76 -14.74
N LYS A 635 12.36 2.78 -15.12
CA LYS A 635 12.59 3.12 -16.54
C LYS A 635 13.34 2.00 -17.26
N LEU A 636 14.46 1.54 -16.71
CA LEU A 636 15.25 0.43 -17.27
C LEU A 636 14.42 -0.85 -17.39
N LEU A 637 13.59 -1.13 -16.39
CA LEU A 637 12.68 -2.28 -16.43
C LEU A 637 11.60 -2.16 -17.51
N SER A 638 11.03 -0.95 -17.70
CA SER A 638 10.07 -0.70 -18.78
C SER A 638 10.72 -0.88 -20.15
N SER A 639 11.91 -0.32 -20.37
CA SER A 639 12.66 -0.47 -21.62
C SER A 639 13.07 -1.91 -21.88
N TYR A 640 13.43 -2.67 -20.83
CA TYR A 640 13.73 -4.11 -20.93
C TYR A 640 12.52 -4.90 -21.45
N TYR A 641 11.34 -4.73 -20.86
CA TYR A 641 10.14 -5.45 -21.31
C TYR A 641 9.56 -4.94 -22.64
N GLN A 642 9.93 -3.73 -23.08
CA GLN A 642 9.62 -3.24 -24.43
C GLN A 642 10.59 -3.77 -25.50
N GLY A 643 11.69 -4.43 -25.11
CA GLY A 643 12.68 -4.98 -26.02
C GLY A 643 13.70 -3.98 -26.57
N GLU A 644 13.80 -2.78 -25.98
CA GLU A 644 14.72 -1.72 -26.45
C GLU A 644 16.20 -2.01 -26.15
N MET A 645 16.47 -2.90 -25.18
CA MET A 645 17.82 -3.13 -24.61
C MET A 645 18.51 -4.40 -25.12
N THR A 646 17.83 -5.27 -25.89
CA THR A 646 18.41 -6.55 -26.33
C THR A 646 19.12 -6.41 -27.67
N VAL A 647 20.44 -6.59 -27.68
CA VAL A 647 21.25 -6.73 -28.91
C VAL A 647 21.34 -8.22 -29.24
N PHE A 648 20.55 -8.70 -30.21
CA PHE A 648 20.58 -10.10 -30.60
C PHE A 648 21.94 -10.48 -31.19
N LYS A 649 22.69 -11.36 -30.52
CA LYS A 649 23.55 -12.35 -31.18
C LYS A 649 22.75 -13.64 -31.27
N ASP A 650 22.72 -14.23 -32.46
CA ASP A 650 22.16 -15.57 -32.71
C ASP A 650 22.98 -16.60 -31.90
N ALA A 651 22.60 -16.82 -30.65
CA ALA A 651 23.01 -17.98 -29.89
C ALA A 651 21.84 -18.97 -29.95
N GLU A 652 22.13 -20.16 -30.46
CA GLU A 652 21.25 -21.31 -30.49
C GLU A 652 20.70 -21.57 -29.08
N GLU A 653 19.44 -21.99 -29.00
CA GLU A 653 18.83 -22.44 -27.75
C GLU A 653 19.54 -23.72 -27.30
N ASP A 654 20.62 -23.57 -26.54
CA ASP A 654 21.08 -24.65 -25.67
C ASP A 654 20.01 -24.78 -24.57
N GLU A 655 18.99 -25.60 -24.83
CA GLU A 655 18.24 -26.26 -23.77
C GLU A 655 19.25 -27.07 -22.95
N GLU A 656 19.88 -26.44 -21.95
CA GLU A 656 20.58 -27.19 -20.92
C GLU A 656 19.56 -28.17 -20.35
N PRO A 657 19.82 -29.49 -20.40
CA PRO A 657 18.89 -30.46 -19.86
C PRO A 657 18.76 -30.14 -18.37
N ASP A 658 17.52 -29.90 -17.92
CA ASP A 658 17.17 -29.96 -16.51
C ASP A 658 17.76 -31.26 -15.98
N VAL A 659 18.85 -31.17 -15.21
CA VAL A 659 19.44 -32.32 -14.55
C VAL A 659 18.39 -32.78 -13.56
N THR A 660 17.62 -33.80 -13.95
CA THR A 660 16.58 -34.41 -13.15
C THR A 660 17.20 -34.92 -11.86
N VAL A 661 17.02 -34.13 -10.78
CA VAL A 661 17.33 -34.47 -9.39
C VAL A 661 16.78 -35.86 -9.01
N SER A 662 15.75 -36.32 -9.73
CA SER A 662 15.15 -37.64 -9.71
C SER A 662 16.15 -38.81 -9.79
N GLU A 663 17.15 -38.77 -10.67
CA GLU A 663 18.02 -39.93 -10.90
C GLU A 663 19.08 -40.14 -9.79
N ALA A 664 19.44 -39.06 -9.08
CA ALA A 664 20.36 -39.12 -7.95
C ALA A 664 19.63 -39.48 -6.64
N ALA A 665 18.35 -39.10 -6.50
CA ALA A 665 17.53 -39.36 -5.33
C ALA A 665 17.13 -40.84 -5.16
N GLU A 666 17.08 -41.61 -6.25
CA GLU A 666 16.69 -43.03 -6.21
C GLU A 666 17.84 -43.99 -5.86
N LYS A 667 19.11 -43.54 -5.86
CA LYS A 667 20.29 -44.42 -5.73
C LYS A 667 20.99 -44.40 -4.37
N ALA A 668 20.59 -43.54 -3.43
CA ALA A 668 21.27 -43.41 -2.13
C ALA A 668 20.41 -43.87 -0.96
N SER A 669 21.02 -44.57 0.00
CA SER A 669 20.39 -44.99 1.27
C SER A 669 20.62 -43.95 2.36
N LEU A 670 19.61 -43.69 3.22
CA LEU A 670 19.60 -42.67 4.29
C LEU A 670 20.87 -42.58 5.17
N LEU A 671 21.59 -43.69 5.36
CA LEU A 671 22.78 -43.78 6.22
C LEU A 671 24.09 -43.34 5.55
N GLU A 672 24.15 -43.28 4.22
CA GLU A 672 25.36 -42.98 3.43
C GLU A 672 25.34 -41.60 2.75
N GLU A 673 24.23 -40.87 2.86
CA GLU A 673 24.02 -39.58 2.17
C GLU A 673 24.84 -38.43 2.77
N SER A 674 25.64 -37.77 1.92
CA SER A 674 26.25 -36.48 2.23
C SER A 674 25.57 -35.38 1.41
N ILE A 675 24.93 -34.42 2.07
CA ILE A 675 24.25 -33.31 1.40
C ILE A 675 25.31 -32.29 0.95
N LYS A 676 25.43 -32.06 -0.36
CA LYS A 676 26.32 -31.06 -0.95
C LYS A 676 25.54 -30.07 -1.82
N PRO A 677 25.98 -28.80 -1.91
CA PRO A 677 25.44 -27.84 -2.88
C PRO A 677 25.59 -28.37 -4.31
N ARG A 678 24.71 -27.95 -5.22
CA ARG A 678 24.77 -28.32 -6.65
C ARG A 678 26.12 -27.88 -7.26
N ALA A 679 26.73 -28.75 -8.06
CA ALA A 679 28.09 -28.53 -8.59
C ALA A 679 28.15 -27.58 -9.81
N ASN A 680 27.10 -27.53 -10.63
CA ASN A 680 26.99 -26.63 -11.79
C ASN A 680 25.89 -25.61 -11.50
N LEU A 681 26.27 -24.45 -10.97
CA LEU A 681 25.35 -23.36 -10.65
C LEU A 681 25.57 -22.21 -11.66
N PRO A 682 24.50 -21.69 -12.29
CA PRO A 682 24.62 -20.51 -13.15
C PRO A 682 25.13 -19.28 -12.37
N PRO A 683 25.56 -18.20 -13.05
CA PRO A 683 25.96 -16.98 -12.36
C PRO A 683 24.80 -16.39 -11.56
N LEU A 684 25.10 -15.79 -10.39
CA LEU A 684 24.11 -15.15 -9.52
C LEU A 684 23.46 -13.93 -10.19
N LEU A 685 24.26 -13.15 -10.90
CA LEU A 685 23.84 -11.94 -11.59
C LEU A 685 23.96 -12.18 -13.09
N VAL A 686 22.87 -11.92 -13.81
CA VAL A 686 22.80 -12.00 -15.27
C VAL A 686 22.51 -10.58 -15.79
N ASN A 687 23.28 -10.15 -16.78
CA ASN A 687 23.04 -8.86 -17.43
C ASN A 687 21.71 -8.93 -18.21
N LEU A 688 20.96 -7.83 -18.23
CA LEU A 688 19.68 -7.75 -18.95
C LEU A 688 19.87 -7.83 -20.47
N GLU A 689 21.03 -7.43 -20.98
CA GLU A 689 21.35 -7.52 -22.41
C GLU A 689 21.41 -8.97 -22.90
N ASP A 690 21.82 -9.90 -22.03
CA ASP A 690 22.01 -11.31 -22.37
C ASP A 690 20.71 -12.14 -22.25
N ARG A 691 19.67 -11.61 -21.59
CA ARG A 691 18.43 -12.34 -21.29
C ARG A 691 17.26 -11.85 -22.15
N ARG A 692 16.65 -12.73 -22.94
CA ARG A 692 15.42 -12.41 -23.68
C ARG A 692 14.24 -12.13 -22.72
N PRO A 693 13.54 -10.98 -22.86
CA PRO A 693 12.36 -10.67 -22.05
C PRO A 693 11.14 -11.50 -22.48
N GLU A 694 10.26 -11.81 -21.54
CA GLU A 694 8.94 -12.37 -21.82
C GLU A 694 8.05 -11.35 -22.55
N LYS A 695 7.17 -11.81 -23.45
CA LYS A 695 6.20 -10.94 -24.13
C LYS A 695 5.10 -10.48 -23.17
N LEU A 696 5.06 -9.18 -22.90
CA LEU A 696 4.12 -8.55 -21.97
C LEU A 696 3.34 -7.41 -22.63
N HIS A 697 2.07 -7.24 -22.24
CA HIS A 697 1.18 -6.19 -22.74
C HIS A 697 1.03 -5.02 -21.75
N TYR A 698 1.25 -5.26 -20.45
CA TYR A 698 1.12 -4.22 -19.43
C TYR A 698 2.06 -4.46 -18.24
N LEU A 699 2.41 -3.36 -17.57
CA LEU A 699 3.02 -3.36 -16.24
C LEU A 699 1.99 -2.87 -15.22
N GLY A 700 1.87 -3.59 -14.11
CA GLY A 700 0.92 -3.29 -13.04
C GLY A 700 1.60 -3.04 -11.71
N VAL A 701 0.97 -2.24 -10.85
CA VAL A 701 1.43 -1.99 -9.47
C VAL A 701 0.24 -2.07 -8.52
N SER A 702 0.47 -2.53 -7.30
CA SER A 702 -0.49 -2.52 -6.21
C SER A 702 0.17 -1.97 -4.94
N PHE A 703 -0.35 -0.87 -4.40
CA PHE A 703 0.27 -0.18 -3.28
C PHE A 703 -0.75 0.52 -2.37
N GLY A 704 -0.36 0.87 -1.14
CA GLY A 704 -1.15 1.73 -0.25
C GLY A 704 -1.14 3.17 -0.74
N LEU A 705 -2.33 3.76 -0.92
CA LEU A 705 -2.51 5.06 -1.55
C LEU A 705 -1.97 6.19 -0.65
N THR A 706 -0.72 6.57 -0.90
CA THR A 706 -0.06 7.74 -0.31
C THR A 706 0.28 8.78 -1.37
N GLN A 707 0.41 10.05 -0.97
CA GLN A 707 0.72 11.13 -1.91
C GLN A 707 2.10 10.98 -2.54
N GLU A 708 3.09 10.48 -1.79
CA GLU A 708 4.45 10.29 -2.30
C GLU A 708 4.51 9.16 -3.33
N LEU A 709 3.93 7.99 -3.02
CA LEU A 709 3.91 6.85 -3.93
C LEU A 709 3.06 7.13 -5.17
N PHE A 710 1.90 7.77 -5.02
CA PHE A 710 1.04 8.10 -6.15
C PHE A 710 1.74 9.05 -7.14
N ARG A 711 2.44 10.09 -6.64
CA ARG A 711 3.24 10.99 -7.49
C ARG A 711 4.39 10.26 -8.19
N PHE A 712 5.06 9.33 -7.48
CA PHE A 712 6.11 8.51 -8.05
C PHE A 712 5.59 7.68 -9.23
N TRP A 713 4.50 6.94 -9.06
CA TRP A 713 3.93 6.12 -10.12
C TRP A 713 3.37 6.94 -11.28
N ARG A 714 2.73 8.08 -10.98
CA ARG A 714 2.19 8.96 -12.02
C ARG A 714 3.28 9.56 -12.92
N LYS A 715 4.49 9.81 -12.37
CA LYS A 715 5.65 10.27 -13.15
C LYS A 715 6.12 9.23 -14.18
N HIS A 716 5.87 7.95 -13.94
CA HIS A 716 6.22 6.83 -14.81
C HIS A 716 5.04 6.29 -15.63
N SER A 717 4.05 7.15 -15.90
CA SER A 717 2.89 6.80 -16.75
C SER A 717 2.03 5.64 -16.24
N PHE A 718 1.98 5.41 -14.92
CA PHE A 718 1.00 4.49 -14.33
C PHE A 718 -0.34 5.18 -14.07
N TYR A 719 -1.41 4.55 -14.52
CA TYR A 719 -2.78 5.04 -14.41
C TYR A 719 -3.60 4.16 -13.46
N PRO A 720 -4.22 4.73 -12.42
CA PRO A 720 -5.05 3.95 -11.49
C PRO A 720 -6.32 3.45 -12.19
N PHE A 721 -6.70 2.19 -11.92
CA PHE A 721 -7.99 1.63 -12.35
C PHE A 721 -8.86 1.17 -11.18
N TYR A 722 -8.28 1.00 -9.99
CA TYR A 722 -9.00 0.56 -8.79
C TYR A 722 -8.42 1.18 -7.53
N VAL A 723 -9.32 1.65 -6.65
CA VAL A 723 -9.00 2.10 -5.29
C VAL A 723 -10.00 1.43 -4.34
N GLY A 724 -9.50 0.68 -3.36
CA GLY A 724 -10.32 0.00 -2.37
C GLY A 724 -11.06 0.97 -1.46
N GLN A 725 -12.37 0.77 -1.27
CA GLN A 725 -13.20 1.62 -0.42
C GLN A 725 -12.89 1.46 1.07
N ILE A 726 -12.54 0.24 1.49
CA ILE A 726 -12.19 -0.06 2.87
C ILE A 726 -10.67 0.11 3.04
N PRO A 727 -10.20 0.96 3.97
CA PRO A 727 -8.78 1.07 4.26
C PRO A 727 -8.29 -0.23 4.90
N SER A 728 -7.05 -0.61 4.60
CA SER A 728 -6.43 -1.76 5.23
C SER A 728 -6.32 -1.53 6.74
N ALA A 729 -6.75 -2.48 7.55
CA ALA A 729 -6.62 -2.42 9.01
C ALA A 729 -5.16 -2.29 9.48
N VAL A 730 -4.21 -2.73 8.65
CA VAL A 730 -2.78 -2.74 8.97
C VAL A 730 -2.12 -1.39 8.71
N THR A 731 -2.35 -0.78 7.55
CA THR A 731 -1.70 0.48 7.16
C THR A 731 -2.58 1.70 7.37
N GLY A 732 -3.89 1.52 7.54
CA GLY A 732 -4.88 2.60 7.56
C GLY A 732 -5.07 3.27 6.19
N GLU A 733 -4.47 2.72 5.13
CA GLU A 733 -4.47 3.28 3.78
C GLU A 733 -5.37 2.46 2.84
N HIS A 734 -5.93 3.13 1.84
CA HIS A 734 -6.68 2.48 0.77
C HIS A 734 -5.73 1.79 -0.21
N THR A 735 -6.00 0.55 -0.61
CA THR A 735 -5.21 -0.12 -1.65
C THR A 735 -5.52 0.47 -3.02
N CYS A 736 -4.51 0.89 -3.76
CA CYS A 736 -4.61 1.38 -5.13
C CYS A 736 -3.91 0.42 -6.09
N MET A 737 -4.57 0.08 -7.20
CA MET A 737 -3.98 -0.67 -8.30
C MET A 737 -3.91 0.22 -9.55
N ALA A 738 -2.74 0.24 -10.18
CA ALA A 738 -2.48 1.05 -11.37
C ALA A 738 -1.78 0.22 -12.45
N LEU A 739 -2.00 0.61 -13.70
CA LEU A 739 -1.52 -0.05 -14.90
C LEU A 739 -0.77 0.95 -15.80
N SER A 740 0.28 0.47 -16.43
CA SER A 740 0.99 1.14 -17.53
C SER A 740 0.95 0.21 -18.75
N PRO A 741 0.33 0.62 -19.86
CA PRO A 741 0.33 -0.18 -21.08
C PRO A 741 1.74 -0.22 -21.68
N LEU A 742 2.16 -1.38 -22.18
CA LEU A 742 3.39 -1.53 -22.96
C LEU A 742 3.04 -1.55 -24.45
N ASN A 743 3.88 -0.92 -25.26
CA ASN A 743 3.73 -0.97 -26.72
C ASN A 743 4.06 -2.39 -27.18
N SER A 744 3.06 -3.11 -27.68
CA SER A 744 3.21 -4.45 -28.25
C SER A 744 2.50 -4.48 -29.59
N ASP A 745 3.13 -5.11 -30.59
CA ASP A 745 2.62 -5.17 -31.97
C ASP A 745 1.28 -5.90 -32.10
N ASP A 746 0.92 -6.70 -31.10
CA ASP A 746 -0.29 -7.53 -31.07
C ASP A 746 -1.58 -6.73 -30.82
N ILE A 747 -1.49 -5.51 -30.27
CA ILE A 747 -2.66 -4.66 -29.98
C ILE A 747 -2.67 -3.48 -30.95
N LYS A 748 -3.53 -3.55 -31.98
CA LYS A 748 -3.83 -2.41 -32.87
C LYS A 748 -4.53 -1.30 -32.07
N ALA A 749 -3.75 -0.39 -31.48
CA ALA A 749 -4.28 0.89 -31.04
C ALA A 749 -4.70 1.69 -32.30
N GLY A 750 -5.92 2.23 -32.33
CA GLY A 750 -6.24 3.22 -33.35
C GLY A 750 -5.31 4.42 -33.20
N ASP A 751 -4.87 5.01 -34.32
CA ASP A 751 -3.87 6.10 -34.41
C ASP A 751 -4.19 7.38 -33.58
N SER A 752 -5.31 7.41 -32.87
CA SER A 752 -5.81 8.52 -32.05
C SER A 752 -5.72 8.32 -30.53
N ILE A 753 -5.25 7.16 -30.05
CA ILE A 753 -5.36 6.76 -28.63
C ILE A 753 -4.00 6.79 -27.93
N GLN A 754 -3.68 7.88 -27.23
CA GLN A 754 -2.40 8.06 -26.50
C GLN A 754 -2.16 7.04 -25.37
N LEU A 755 -3.21 6.35 -24.91
CA LEU A 755 -3.21 5.42 -23.76
C LEU A 755 -3.47 3.95 -24.15
N GLY A 756 -3.49 3.63 -25.45
CA GLY A 756 -3.80 2.29 -25.95
C GLY A 756 -5.13 1.75 -25.42
N PHE A 757 -5.20 0.46 -25.05
CA PHE A 757 -6.44 -0.18 -24.60
C PHE A 757 -6.98 0.36 -23.25
N LEU A 758 -6.20 1.11 -22.47
CA LEU A 758 -6.54 1.49 -21.09
C LEU A 758 -7.46 2.72 -20.99
N GLU A 759 -7.53 3.55 -22.03
CA GLU A 759 -8.29 4.81 -22.03
C GLU A 759 -9.78 4.67 -21.62
N PRO A 760 -10.59 3.75 -22.20
CA PRO A 760 -12.00 3.61 -21.82
C PRO A 760 -12.16 3.20 -20.35
N PHE A 761 -11.31 2.30 -19.86
CA PHE A 761 -11.34 1.84 -18.47
C PHE A 761 -10.93 2.95 -17.50
N TYR A 762 -9.97 3.78 -17.88
CA TYR A 762 -9.55 4.93 -17.07
C TYR A 762 -10.66 5.98 -16.98
N LYS A 763 -11.40 6.24 -18.08
CA LYS A 763 -12.57 7.15 -18.08
C LYS A 763 -13.66 6.65 -17.13
N ASP A 764 -13.99 5.35 -17.17
CA ASP A 764 -14.97 4.75 -16.27
C ASP A 764 -14.50 4.81 -14.80
N PHE A 765 -13.23 4.49 -14.53
CA PHE A 765 -12.64 4.63 -13.19
C PHE A 765 -12.79 6.06 -12.65
N ARG A 766 -12.44 7.10 -13.44
CA ARG A 766 -12.61 8.50 -13.03
C ARG A 766 -14.05 8.83 -12.70
N GLN A 767 -15.01 8.30 -13.46
CA GLN A 767 -16.43 8.50 -13.19
C GLN A 767 -16.87 7.86 -11.87
N ARG A 768 -16.50 6.61 -11.62
CA ARG A 768 -16.79 5.90 -10.37
C ARG A 768 -16.13 6.58 -9.18
N PHE A 769 -14.85 6.91 -9.29
CA PHE A 769 -14.08 7.53 -8.22
C PHE A 769 -14.72 8.84 -7.77
N ARG A 770 -15.15 9.70 -8.70
CA ARG A 770 -15.85 10.96 -8.37
C ARG A 770 -17.11 10.74 -7.55
N ARG A 771 -17.94 9.76 -7.93
CA ARG A 771 -19.19 9.44 -7.20
C ARG A 771 -18.91 8.88 -5.80
N LEU A 772 -17.77 8.24 -5.59
CA LEU A 772 -17.39 7.65 -4.31
C LEU A 772 -16.68 8.64 -3.35
N LEU A 773 -16.32 9.84 -3.82
CA LEU A 773 -15.60 10.83 -3.00
C LEU A 773 -16.39 11.33 -1.79
N GLY A 774 -17.70 11.54 -1.94
CA GLY A 774 -18.56 12.03 -0.85
C GLY A 774 -18.87 10.96 0.21
N THR A 775 -18.70 9.68 -0.11
CA THR A 775 -19.03 8.56 0.78
C THR A 775 -17.78 7.93 1.40
N SER A 776 -17.16 7.00 0.68
CA SER A 776 -16.07 6.16 1.19
C SER A 776 -14.75 6.92 1.33
N PHE A 777 -14.53 7.95 0.50
CA PHE A 777 -13.28 8.72 0.48
C PHE A 777 -13.42 10.12 1.07
N ARG A 778 -14.43 10.33 1.94
CA ARG A 778 -14.65 11.61 2.63
C ARG A 778 -13.44 12.04 3.46
N HIS A 779 -12.83 11.11 4.18
CA HIS A 779 -11.66 11.38 5.03
C HIS A 779 -10.32 11.35 4.27
N LEU A 780 -10.33 11.12 2.96
CA LEU A 780 -9.11 11.14 2.16
C LEU A 780 -8.58 12.57 2.04
N ASN A 781 -7.25 12.73 2.11
CA ASN A 781 -6.62 14.03 1.92
C ASN A 781 -6.97 14.61 0.54
N PHE A 782 -7.50 15.84 0.51
CA PHE A 782 -7.96 16.47 -0.72
C PHE A 782 -6.86 16.59 -1.78
N LYS A 783 -5.60 16.83 -1.39
CA LYS A 783 -4.46 16.94 -2.33
C LYS A 783 -4.23 15.62 -3.07
N LEU A 784 -4.38 14.51 -2.35
CA LEU A 784 -4.25 13.16 -2.89
C LEU A 784 -5.41 12.86 -3.82
N ALA A 785 -6.64 13.11 -3.37
CA ALA A 785 -7.85 12.86 -4.15
C ALA A 785 -7.87 13.67 -5.47
N MET A 786 -7.46 14.94 -5.43
CA MET A 786 -7.26 15.78 -6.61
C MET A 786 -6.19 15.22 -7.55
N SER A 787 -5.07 14.73 -7.00
CA SER A 787 -4.02 14.13 -7.83
C SER A 787 -4.46 12.84 -8.53
N VAL A 788 -5.30 12.03 -7.87
CA VAL A 788 -5.85 10.78 -8.44
C VAL A 788 -6.81 11.08 -9.59
N LEU A 789 -7.66 12.10 -9.45
CA LEU A 789 -8.55 12.52 -10.52
C LEU A 789 -7.81 13.08 -11.74
N ALA A 790 -6.62 13.64 -11.52
CA ALA A 790 -5.79 14.30 -12.53
C ALA A 790 -6.61 15.21 -13.46
N SER A 791 -7.60 15.92 -12.91
CA SER A 791 -8.44 16.84 -13.67
C SER A 791 -7.60 18.02 -14.13
N LYS A 792 -7.77 18.44 -15.39
CA LYS A 792 -7.22 19.71 -15.88
C LYS A 792 -7.80 20.84 -15.01
N ILE A 793 -6.91 21.63 -14.40
CA ILE A 793 -7.28 22.82 -13.61
C ILE A 793 -7.10 24.07 -14.48
N ASP A 794 -6.13 24.04 -15.40
CA ASP A 794 -5.89 25.05 -16.41
C ASP A 794 -6.45 24.62 -17.77
N PHE A 795 -7.46 25.37 -18.24
CA PHE A 795 -8.10 25.21 -19.55
C PHE A 795 -7.63 26.28 -20.57
N SER A 796 -6.50 26.95 -20.33
CA SER A 796 -6.00 28.06 -21.17
C SER A 796 -5.70 27.68 -22.63
N HIS A 797 -5.47 26.39 -22.91
CA HIS A 797 -5.15 25.86 -24.25
C HIS A 797 -6.27 24.98 -24.84
N HIS A 798 -7.47 24.99 -24.26
CA HIS A 798 -8.58 24.22 -24.81
C HIS A 798 -9.28 25.04 -25.90
N GLU A 799 -9.09 24.70 -27.17
CA GLU A 799 -10.03 25.09 -28.21
C GLU A 799 -11.33 24.28 -27.99
N PRO A 800 -12.47 24.92 -27.69
CA PRO A 800 -13.72 24.19 -27.53
C PRO A 800 -14.15 23.67 -28.90
N SER A 801 -14.24 22.36 -29.08
CA SER A 801 -14.93 21.79 -30.23
C SER A 801 -16.43 22.14 -30.11
N GLU A 802 -17.07 22.57 -31.20
CA GLU A 802 -18.50 22.95 -31.21
C GLU A 802 -19.44 21.77 -30.85
N HIS A 803 -18.94 20.54 -30.93
CA HIS A 803 -19.68 19.33 -30.55
C HIS A 803 -19.75 19.09 -29.03
N ASP A 804 -18.72 19.48 -28.27
CA ASP A 804 -18.68 19.26 -26.81
C ASP A 804 -19.61 20.22 -26.06
N THR A 805 -19.75 21.46 -26.54
CA THR A 805 -20.59 22.52 -25.95
C THR A 805 -22.09 22.28 -26.13
N SER A 806 -22.51 21.78 -27.29
CA SER A 806 -23.94 21.48 -27.53
C SER A 806 -24.46 20.28 -26.73
N THR A 807 -23.59 19.31 -26.44
CA THR A 807 -23.94 18.09 -25.68
C THR A 807 -23.98 18.35 -24.17
N THR A 808 -23.06 19.19 -23.67
CA THR A 808 -23.05 19.62 -22.26
C THR A 808 -24.26 20.46 -21.89
N LEU A 809 -24.74 21.33 -22.77
CA LEU A 809 -25.93 22.16 -22.52
C LEU A 809 -27.23 21.36 -22.41
N LYS A 810 -27.40 20.32 -23.23
CA LYS A 810 -28.55 19.39 -23.10
C LYS A 810 -28.55 18.67 -21.76
N LEU A 811 -27.39 18.15 -21.34
CA LEU A 811 -27.25 17.47 -20.05
C LEU A 811 -27.42 18.42 -18.85
N LEU A 812 -26.95 19.66 -18.95
CA LEU A 812 -27.11 20.67 -17.89
C LEU A 812 -28.56 21.14 -17.75
N ARG A 813 -29.34 21.21 -18.85
CA ARG A 813 -30.76 21.57 -18.82
C ARG A 813 -31.64 20.49 -18.19
N ASP A 814 -31.25 19.23 -18.31
CA ASP A 814 -31.92 18.12 -17.61
C ASP A 814 -31.62 18.10 -16.10
N VAL A 815 -30.54 18.76 -15.67
CA VAL A 815 -30.05 18.72 -14.28
C VAL A 815 -30.29 20.02 -13.51
N LEU A 816 -30.29 21.20 -14.16
CA LEU A 816 -30.45 22.52 -13.52
C LEU A 816 -31.78 23.17 -13.90
N SER A 817 -32.59 23.51 -12.90
CA SER A 817 -33.84 24.26 -13.10
C SER A 817 -33.58 25.75 -13.36
N PRO A 818 -34.45 26.47 -14.10
CA PRO A 818 -34.41 27.93 -14.17
C PRO A 818 -34.46 28.62 -12.80
N HIS A 819 -35.07 27.97 -11.79
CA HIS A 819 -35.07 28.47 -10.42
C HIS A 819 -33.70 28.36 -9.74
N ASP A 820 -32.94 27.31 -10.06
CA ASP A 820 -31.58 27.12 -9.53
C ASP A 820 -30.60 28.14 -10.10
N MET A 821 -30.79 28.51 -11.37
CA MET A 821 -30.01 29.59 -11.99
C MET A 821 -30.24 30.93 -11.29
N LYS A 822 -31.48 31.26 -10.91
CA LYS A 822 -31.81 32.47 -10.13
C LYS A 822 -31.21 32.44 -8.71
N ARG A 823 -31.16 31.27 -8.09
CA ARG A 823 -30.53 31.08 -6.77
C ARG A 823 -29.02 31.31 -6.84
N LEU A 824 -28.37 30.77 -7.87
CA LEU A 824 -26.95 30.99 -8.15
C LEU A 824 -26.66 32.46 -8.47
N GLU A 825 -27.52 33.13 -9.23
CA GLU A 825 -27.45 34.56 -9.50
C GLU A 825 -27.53 35.37 -8.20
N ALA A 826 -28.52 35.11 -7.35
CA ALA A 826 -28.69 35.79 -6.07
C ALA A 826 -27.50 35.58 -5.13
N TYR A 827 -26.93 34.37 -5.10
CA TYR A 827 -25.70 34.08 -4.35
C TYR A 827 -24.47 34.80 -4.95
N SER A 828 -24.33 34.82 -6.28
CA SER A 828 -23.24 35.53 -6.95
C SER A 828 -23.28 37.05 -6.68
N ASN A 829 -24.47 37.60 -6.49
CA ASN A 829 -24.68 38.99 -6.10
C ASN A 829 -24.52 39.24 -4.59
N ASN A 830 -24.09 38.24 -3.82
CA ASN A 830 -23.96 38.27 -2.35
C ASN A 830 -25.28 38.60 -1.61
N LEU A 831 -26.44 38.28 -2.20
CA LEU A 831 -27.76 38.57 -1.60
C LEU A 831 -28.26 37.45 -0.67
N VAL A 832 -27.64 36.27 -0.73
CA VAL A 832 -28.09 35.06 -0.05
C VAL A 832 -26.90 34.32 0.57
N ASP A 833 -27.13 33.63 1.68
CA ASP A 833 -26.15 32.77 2.33
C ASP A 833 -25.86 31.49 1.54
N TYR A 834 -24.68 30.91 1.78
CA TYR A 834 -24.23 29.71 1.07
C TYR A 834 -25.12 28.47 1.29
N HIS A 835 -25.86 28.39 2.41
CA HIS A 835 -26.78 27.29 2.70
C HIS A 835 -27.83 27.08 1.60
N LEU A 836 -28.24 28.17 0.93
CA LEU A 836 -29.24 28.12 -0.12
C LEU A 836 -28.70 27.59 -1.46
N ILE A 837 -27.40 27.36 -1.59
CA ILE A 837 -26.81 26.79 -2.80
C ILE A 837 -26.08 25.47 -2.56
N LEU A 838 -26.04 24.98 -1.31
CA LEU A 838 -25.32 23.75 -0.92
C LEU A 838 -25.78 22.52 -1.72
N ASP A 839 -27.05 22.44 -2.08
CA ASP A 839 -27.63 21.40 -2.92
C ASP A 839 -27.09 21.42 -4.37
N LEU A 840 -26.73 22.60 -4.87
CA LEU A 840 -26.21 22.77 -6.24
C LEU A 840 -24.70 22.56 -6.35
N VAL A 841 -23.96 22.69 -5.24
CA VAL A 841 -22.48 22.58 -5.23
C VAL A 841 -22.00 21.22 -5.73
N PRO A 842 -22.54 20.06 -5.29
CA PRO A 842 -22.06 18.75 -5.75
C PRO A 842 -22.26 18.56 -7.25
N ILE A 843 -23.40 19.01 -7.78
CA ILE A 843 -23.72 18.94 -9.21
C ILE A 843 -22.70 19.74 -10.03
N LEU A 844 -22.49 21.00 -9.66
CA LEU A 844 -21.54 21.88 -10.34
C LEU A 844 -20.10 21.36 -10.23
N ALA A 845 -19.73 20.82 -9.07
CA ALA A 845 -18.42 20.22 -8.88
C ALA A 845 -18.25 18.96 -9.75
N HIS A 846 -19.25 18.08 -9.84
CA HIS A 846 -19.20 16.90 -10.70
C HIS A 846 -19.01 17.24 -12.18
N GLU A 847 -19.72 18.24 -12.68
CA GLU A 847 -19.59 18.68 -14.08
C GLU A 847 -18.25 19.41 -14.34
N TYR A 848 -17.77 20.21 -13.38
CA TYR A 848 -16.45 20.83 -13.45
C TYR A 848 -15.32 19.80 -13.53
N PHE A 849 -15.29 18.86 -12.58
CA PHE A 849 -14.29 17.78 -12.55
C PHE A 849 -14.56 16.69 -13.61
N SER A 850 -15.59 16.85 -14.46
CA SER A 850 -15.78 16.12 -15.72
C SER A 850 -15.11 16.73 -16.92
N GLU A 851 -14.42 17.86 -16.75
CA GLU A 851 -13.83 18.63 -17.86
C GLU A 851 -14.90 19.09 -18.88
N LYS A 852 -16.18 19.01 -18.48
CA LYS A 852 -17.35 19.47 -19.25
C LYS A 852 -17.60 20.96 -19.07
N LEU A 853 -17.16 21.54 -17.96
CA LEU A 853 -17.15 22.98 -17.72
C LEU A 853 -15.69 23.48 -17.77
N PRO A 854 -15.19 23.92 -18.94
CA PRO A 854 -13.83 24.42 -19.10
C PRO A 854 -13.69 25.84 -18.52
N VAL A 855 -13.71 25.95 -17.18
CA VAL A 855 -13.52 27.22 -16.45
C VAL A 855 -12.15 27.21 -15.78
N THR A 856 -11.36 28.26 -15.95
CA THR A 856 -10.05 28.37 -15.27
C THR A 856 -10.23 28.80 -13.81
N LEU A 857 -10.01 27.85 -12.90
CA LEU A 857 -10.01 28.09 -11.46
C LEU A 857 -8.59 28.15 -10.91
N HIS A 858 -8.35 29.05 -9.95
CA HIS A 858 -7.09 29.05 -9.23
C HIS A 858 -6.99 27.79 -8.33
N GLY A 859 -5.77 27.29 -8.05
CA GLY A 859 -5.59 26.05 -7.28
C GLY A 859 -6.31 26.04 -5.92
N ALA A 860 -6.32 27.17 -5.20
CA ALA A 860 -7.06 27.31 -3.94
C ALA A 860 -8.59 27.29 -4.14
N GLN A 861 -9.10 27.90 -5.23
CA GLN A 861 -10.52 27.89 -5.60
C GLN A 861 -11.00 26.47 -5.94
N ALA A 862 -10.23 25.76 -6.77
CA ALA A 862 -10.50 24.37 -7.11
C ALA A 862 -10.45 23.45 -5.88
N SER A 863 -9.52 23.69 -4.94
CA SER A 863 -9.43 22.92 -3.70
C SER A 863 -10.65 23.12 -2.80
N VAL A 864 -11.14 24.36 -2.67
CA VAL A 864 -12.37 24.64 -1.88
C VAL A 864 -13.60 24.00 -2.54
N LEU A 865 -13.75 24.13 -3.86
CA LEU A 865 -14.84 23.48 -4.61
C LEU A 865 -14.79 21.95 -4.48
N PHE A 866 -13.58 21.38 -4.47
CA PHE A 866 -13.37 19.96 -4.29
C PHE A 866 -13.82 19.47 -2.90
N CYS A 867 -13.37 20.13 -1.83
CA CYS A 867 -13.72 19.75 -0.46
C CYS A 867 -15.21 19.90 -0.17
N MET A 868 -15.82 21.02 -0.60
CA MET A 868 -17.22 21.30 -0.32
C MET A 868 -18.19 20.56 -1.25
N GLY A 869 -17.82 20.36 -2.52
CA GLY A 869 -18.71 19.79 -3.53
C GLY A 869 -18.53 18.30 -3.81
N LEU A 870 -17.30 17.77 -3.77
CA LEU A 870 -17.06 16.34 -4.06
C LEU A 870 -16.86 15.50 -2.80
N GLN A 871 -16.30 16.06 -1.73
CA GLN A 871 -16.10 15.34 -0.46
C GLN A 871 -17.17 15.66 0.60
N ASP A 872 -18.14 16.52 0.30
CA ASP A 872 -19.20 16.95 1.20
C ASP A 872 -18.69 17.30 2.62
N LYS A 873 -17.60 18.08 2.68
CA LYS A 873 -16.99 18.54 3.94
C LYS A 873 -17.58 19.86 4.39
N ASP A 874 -17.77 19.97 5.70
CA ASP A 874 -18.17 21.23 6.32
C ASP A 874 -17.04 22.26 6.25
N ILE A 875 -17.40 23.54 6.41
CA ILE A 875 -16.44 24.64 6.40
C ILE A 875 -15.42 24.49 7.55
N GLY A 876 -15.84 23.97 8.71
CA GLY A 876 -14.95 23.70 9.84
C GLY A 876 -13.86 22.69 9.49
N ALA A 877 -14.25 21.54 8.93
CA ALA A 877 -13.30 20.53 8.46
C ALA A 877 -12.42 21.05 7.31
N THR A 878 -12.99 21.85 6.41
CA THR A 878 -12.27 22.48 5.30
C THR A 878 -11.22 23.50 5.78
N LYS A 879 -11.51 24.23 6.87
CA LYS A 879 -10.58 25.12 7.56
C LYS A 879 -9.35 24.34 8.06
N GLU A 880 -9.60 23.26 8.79
CA GLU A 880 -8.55 22.42 9.39
C GLU A 880 -7.66 21.76 8.33
N GLU A 881 -8.25 21.25 7.25
CA GLU A 881 -7.47 20.56 6.20
C GLU A 881 -6.67 21.49 5.29
N LEU A 882 -7.24 22.66 4.94
CA LEU A 882 -6.54 23.63 4.11
C LEU A 882 -5.53 24.47 4.91
N GLY A 883 -5.70 24.56 6.23
CA GLY A 883 -4.93 25.47 7.08
C GLY A 883 -5.20 26.95 6.77
N ILE A 884 -6.40 27.26 6.27
CA ILE A 884 -6.84 28.58 5.81
C ILE A 884 -7.90 29.10 6.77
N GLU A 885 -7.98 30.41 7.00
CA GLU A 885 -9.03 30.99 7.86
C GLU A 885 -10.43 30.88 7.25
N ARG A 886 -11.45 30.80 8.12
CA ARG A 886 -12.85 30.54 7.70
C ARG A 886 -13.36 31.56 6.67
N GLU A 887 -13.00 32.83 6.84
CA GLU A 887 -13.38 33.92 5.95
C GLU A 887 -12.78 33.78 4.55
N GLN A 888 -11.54 33.29 4.47
CA GLN A 888 -10.85 33.08 3.20
C GLN A 888 -11.45 31.91 2.42
N VAL A 889 -11.92 30.85 3.11
CA VAL A 889 -12.66 29.74 2.48
C VAL A 889 -13.95 30.27 1.83
N LEU A 890 -14.74 31.06 2.54
CA LEU A 890 -15.97 31.67 2.02
C LEU A 890 -15.69 32.63 0.84
N SER A 891 -14.66 33.46 0.95
CA SER A 891 -14.25 34.37 -0.13
C SER A 891 -13.87 33.62 -1.41
N ASN A 892 -13.09 32.54 -1.29
CA ASN A 892 -12.71 31.71 -2.44
C ASN A 892 -13.91 30.96 -3.02
N PHE A 893 -14.84 30.50 -2.18
CA PHE A 893 -16.06 29.84 -2.61
C PHE A 893 -16.97 30.78 -3.41
N ILE A 894 -17.19 32.02 -2.94
CA ILE A 894 -17.96 33.05 -3.67
C ILE A 894 -17.31 33.34 -5.03
N LYS A 895 -15.99 33.54 -5.07
CA LYS A 895 -15.26 33.78 -6.34
C LYS A 895 -15.42 32.63 -7.32
N THR A 896 -15.44 31.39 -6.83
CA THR A 896 -15.63 30.20 -7.66
C THR A 896 -17.04 30.15 -8.25
N MET A 897 -18.06 30.38 -7.43
CA MET A 897 -19.45 30.41 -7.89
C MET A 897 -19.73 31.52 -8.88
N LYS A 898 -19.14 32.72 -8.69
CA LYS A 898 -19.22 33.82 -9.67
C LYS A 898 -18.68 33.44 -11.04
N LYS A 899 -17.54 32.74 -11.10
CA LYS A 899 -16.94 32.27 -12.36
C LYS A 899 -17.78 31.21 -13.05
N LEU A 900 -18.28 30.24 -12.29
CA LEU A 900 -19.15 29.18 -12.82
C LEU A 900 -20.47 29.77 -13.36
N TYR A 901 -21.11 30.66 -12.60
CA TYR A 901 -22.30 31.37 -13.05
C TYR A 901 -22.04 32.21 -14.31
N GLY A 902 -20.94 32.96 -14.36
CA GLY A 902 -20.56 33.74 -15.54
C GLY A 902 -20.41 32.88 -16.80
N TYR A 903 -19.81 31.70 -16.69
CA TYR A 903 -19.70 30.76 -17.82
C TYR A 903 -21.06 30.21 -18.26
N LEU A 904 -21.90 29.78 -17.31
CA LEU A 904 -23.24 29.26 -17.58
C LEU A 904 -24.15 30.32 -18.21
N ASN A 905 -24.07 31.58 -17.76
CA ASN A 905 -24.86 32.67 -18.33
C ASN A 905 -24.36 33.06 -19.73
N ASN A 906 -23.04 33.08 -19.96
CA ASN A 906 -22.48 33.35 -21.29
C ASN A 906 -22.83 32.25 -22.31
N THR A 907 -22.85 31.00 -21.89
CA THR A 907 -23.24 29.87 -22.75
C THR A 907 -24.74 29.85 -23.04
N ALA A 908 -25.58 30.09 -22.03
CA ALA A 908 -27.03 30.28 -22.23
C ALA A 908 -27.34 31.49 -23.11
N GLY A 909 -26.61 32.61 -22.95
CA GLY A 909 -26.74 33.81 -23.77
C GLY A 909 -26.41 33.56 -25.25
N LYS A 910 -25.33 32.83 -25.55
CA LYS A 910 -24.97 32.43 -26.92
C LYS A 910 -26.01 31.53 -27.58
N GLU A 911 -26.69 30.69 -26.81
CA GLU A 911 -27.76 29.81 -27.32
C GLU A 911 -29.08 30.56 -27.56
N ILE A 912 -29.39 31.57 -26.72
CA ILE A 912 -30.48 32.52 -26.96
C ILE A 912 -30.19 33.35 -28.22
N GLU A 913 -28.96 33.81 -28.42
CA GLU A 913 -28.53 34.48 -29.65
C GLU A 913 -28.58 33.56 -30.89
N ALA A 914 -28.34 32.25 -30.73
CA ALA A 914 -28.44 31.27 -31.81
C ALA A 914 -29.89 30.88 -32.14
N THR A 915 -30.82 31.00 -31.18
CA THR A 915 -32.26 30.69 -31.35
C THR A 915 -33.10 31.91 -31.72
N LEU A 916 -32.57 33.12 -31.52
CA LEU A 916 -33.14 34.34 -32.08
C LEU A 916 -33.05 34.31 -33.62
N PRO A 917 -34.11 34.70 -34.35
CA PRO A 917 -34.02 34.83 -35.80
C PRO A 917 -32.94 35.86 -36.14
N ARG A 918 -31.82 35.41 -36.71
CA ARG A 918 -30.83 36.33 -37.27
C ARG A 918 -31.50 37.04 -38.44
N LEU A 919 -31.74 38.34 -38.31
CA LEU A 919 -31.91 39.21 -39.47
C LEU A 919 -30.64 39.03 -40.31
N LYS A 920 -30.78 38.83 -41.63
CA LYS A 920 -29.61 38.84 -42.54
C LYS A 920 -28.79 40.08 -42.21
N GLU A 921 -27.60 39.85 -41.65
CA GLU A 921 -26.63 40.91 -41.49
C GLU A 921 -26.39 41.48 -42.89
N ILE A 922 -26.66 42.77 -43.05
CA ILE A 922 -26.08 43.53 -44.14
C ILE A 922 -24.59 43.49 -43.84
N GLU A 923 -23.83 42.84 -44.71
CA GLU A 923 -22.38 42.74 -44.64
C GLU A 923 -21.79 44.12 -44.32
N ALA A 924 -21.09 44.21 -43.19
CA ALA A 924 -20.18 45.32 -42.95
C ALA A 924 -19.05 45.26 -44.00
N PRO A 925 -18.52 46.42 -44.44
CA PRO A 925 -17.88 46.57 -45.73
C PRO A 925 -16.61 45.74 -45.85
N LEU A 926 -16.47 45.05 -46.98
CA LEU A 926 -15.20 44.44 -47.40
C LEU A 926 -14.09 45.49 -47.34
N SER A 927 -12.91 45.07 -46.88
CA SER A 927 -11.66 45.85 -46.94
C SER A 927 -11.14 45.90 -48.39
N ARG A 928 -11.95 46.46 -49.29
CA ARG A 928 -11.61 46.75 -50.68
C ARG A 928 -11.82 48.23 -50.90
N SER A 929 -10.88 48.89 -51.55
CA SER A 929 -11.04 50.29 -51.88
C SER A 929 -12.12 50.44 -52.97
N MET A 930 -12.90 51.52 -52.91
CA MET A 930 -13.91 51.83 -53.94
C MET A 930 -13.33 51.81 -55.36
N ASP A 931 -12.05 52.13 -55.51
CA ASP A 931 -11.36 52.13 -56.79
C ASP A 931 -11.12 50.71 -57.32
N GLU A 932 -10.82 49.73 -56.46
CA GLU A 932 -10.66 48.33 -56.84
C GLU A 932 -11.99 47.68 -57.25
N ASP A 933 -13.08 47.97 -56.53
CA ASP A 933 -14.42 47.49 -56.90
C ASP A 933 -14.92 48.16 -58.19
N LEU A 934 -14.58 49.44 -58.43
CA LEU A 934 -14.90 50.12 -59.68
C LEU A 934 -14.10 49.57 -60.86
N ASP A 935 -12.84 49.20 -60.67
CA ASP A 935 -12.00 48.59 -61.70
C ASP A 935 -12.43 47.15 -62.03
N GLU A 936 -12.79 46.35 -61.03
CA GLU A 936 -13.29 44.98 -61.20
C GLU A 936 -14.68 45.02 -61.87
N ALA A 937 -15.57 45.93 -61.45
CA ALA A 937 -16.84 46.18 -62.12
C ALA A 937 -16.67 46.72 -63.55
N ALA A 938 -15.68 47.57 -63.80
CA ALA A 938 -15.37 48.07 -65.14
C ALA A 938 -14.82 46.96 -66.06
N GLN A 939 -14.07 46.00 -65.52
CA GLN A 939 -13.61 44.82 -66.24
C GLN A 939 -14.76 43.85 -66.53
N GLU A 940 -15.62 43.56 -65.56
CA GLU A 940 -16.83 42.76 -65.76
C GLU A 940 -17.78 43.40 -66.78
N VAL A 941 -17.95 44.73 -66.74
CA VAL A 941 -18.77 45.45 -67.71
C VAL A 941 -18.11 45.46 -69.09
N LYS A 942 -16.77 45.52 -69.18
CA LYS A 942 -16.05 45.38 -70.46
C LYS A 942 -16.15 43.97 -71.03
N GLU A 943 -16.10 42.93 -70.21
CA GLU A 943 -16.32 41.54 -70.65
C GLU A 943 -17.77 41.31 -71.04
N LYS A 944 -18.73 41.77 -70.23
CA LYS A 944 -20.16 41.73 -70.57
C LYS A 944 -20.46 42.54 -71.83
N ARG A 945 -19.82 43.69 -72.05
CA ARG A 945 -19.93 44.47 -73.30
C ARG A 945 -19.29 43.75 -74.47
N ARG A 946 -18.12 43.11 -74.32
CA ARG A 946 -17.52 42.26 -75.38
C ARG A 946 -18.42 41.10 -75.78
N VAL A 947 -19.05 40.43 -74.81
CA VAL A 947 -19.97 39.32 -75.03
C VAL A 947 -21.30 39.80 -75.65
N VAL A 948 -21.75 41.01 -75.32
CA VAL A 948 -22.96 41.63 -75.90
C VAL A 948 -22.70 42.23 -77.29
N ASP A 949 -21.50 42.73 -77.57
CA ASP A 949 -21.09 43.27 -78.87
C ASP A 949 -20.84 42.17 -79.92
N GLU A 950 -20.55 40.93 -79.50
CA GLU A 950 -20.44 39.75 -80.37
C GLU A 950 -21.80 39.06 -80.66
N ALA A 951 -22.86 39.42 -79.95
CA ALA A 951 -24.22 38.96 -80.21
C ALA A 951 -24.97 39.98 -81.10
N THR A 952 -25.16 39.62 -82.38
CA THR A 952 -25.86 40.39 -83.43
C THR A 952 -26.99 41.30 -82.93
N VAL A 953 -26.75 42.62 -82.90
CA VAL A 953 -27.76 43.64 -82.58
C VAL A 953 -28.53 44.05 -83.84
N ASP A 954 -29.86 43.90 -83.82
CA ASP A 954 -30.79 44.30 -84.87
C ASP A 954 -30.77 45.85 -85.08
N PRO A 955 -30.49 46.35 -86.31
CA PRO A 955 -30.34 47.79 -86.60
C PRO A 955 -31.64 48.61 -86.54
N LYS A 956 -32.77 48.03 -86.11
CA LYS A 956 -34.09 48.70 -86.05
C LYS A 956 -34.40 49.40 -84.70
N LEU A 957 -33.66 49.11 -83.63
CA LEU A 957 -33.87 49.75 -82.31
C LEU A 957 -33.10 51.06 -82.12
N LEU A 958 -32.03 51.29 -82.89
CA LEU A 958 -31.21 52.52 -82.83
C LEU A 958 -31.85 53.73 -83.53
N GLN A 959 -32.85 53.52 -84.40
CA GLN A 959 -33.54 54.63 -85.07
C GLN A 959 -34.53 55.39 -84.16
N LYS A 960 -34.87 54.86 -82.98
CA LYS A 960 -35.79 55.52 -82.03
C LYS A 960 -35.13 56.61 -81.15
N TYR A 961 -33.80 56.70 -81.14
CA TYR A 961 -33.04 57.66 -80.32
C TYR A 961 -32.16 58.60 -81.15
N ALA A 962 -32.33 58.65 -82.47
CA ALA A 962 -31.61 59.60 -83.31
C ALA A 962 -32.14 61.03 -83.11
N ILE A 963 -31.34 61.86 -82.42
CA ILE A 963 -31.52 63.31 -82.37
C ILE A 963 -31.05 63.85 -83.73
N LYS A 964 -31.97 64.39 -84.54
CA LYS A 964 -31.61 65.20 -85.72
C LYS A 964 -31.36 66.63 -85.27
N SER A 965 -30.13 67.10 -85.41
CA SER A 965 -29.71 68.48 -85.17
C SER A 965 -28.83 68.91 -86.34
N ASP A 966 -29.05 70.11 -86.87
CA ASP A 966 -28.23 70.69 -87.96
C ASP A 966 -26.90 71.21 -87.39
N ASP A 967 -25.77 70.81 -88.01
CA ASP A 967 -24.40 71.12 -87.56
C ASP A 967 -24.09 72.63 -87.45
N HIS A 968 -24.87 73.48 -88.14
CA HIS A 968 -24.68 74.93 -88.18
C HIS A 968 -25.07 75.69 -86.90
N GLU A 969 -25.91 75.13 -86.02
CA GLU A 969 -26.29 75.79 -84.76
C GLU A 969 -25.31 75.47 -83.60
N ILE A 970 -24.58 74.36 -83.70
CA ILE A 970 -23.57 73.93 -82.73
C ILE A 970 -22.28 74.77 -82.89
N GLU A 971 -21.89 75.07 -84.13
CA GLU A 971 -20.71 75.92 -84.41
C GLU A 971 -20.87 77.38 -83.91
N LYS A 972 -22.10 77.93 -83.93
CA LYS A 972 -22.37 79.28 -83.39
C LYS A 972 -22.35 79.34 -81.86
N ALA A 973 -22.65 78.24 -81.18
CA ALA A 973 -22.61 78.18 -79.72
C ALA A 973 -21.17 78.07 -79.16
N LEU A 974 -20.22 77.63 -79.99
CA LEU A 974 -18.80 77.44 -79.63
C LEU A 974 -17.93 78.71 -79.78
N GLN A 975 -18.39 79.76 -80.48
CA GLN A 975 -17.57 80.95 -80.81
C GLN A 975 -17.66 82.13 -79.81
N ASN A 976 -18.48 82.08 -78.76
CA ASN A 976 -18.54 83.14 -77.74
C ASN A 976 -17.59 82.86 -76.55
N GLU A 977 -16.40 83.42 -76.59
CA GLU A 977 -15.37 83.33 -75.55
C GLU A 977 -15.72 84.16 -74.30
N LYS A 978 -16.33 83.52 -73.29
CA LYS A 978 -16.19 83.87 -71.86
C LYS A 978 -16.70 82.70 -71.01
N LEU A 979 -15.76 81.81 -70.67
CA LEU A 979 -15.96 80.59 -69.89
C LEU A 979 -16.00 80.89 -68.38
N SER A 980 -17.08 80.48 -67.70
CA SER A 980 -17.14 80.33 -66.24
C SER A 980 -17.45 78.87 -65.88
N ALA A 981 -16.84 78.38 -64.79
CA ALA A 981 -16.48 76.98 -64.48
C ALA A 981 -17.61 75.92 -64.30
N SER A 982 -18.81 76.11 -64.84
CA SER A 982 -19.84 75.07 -64.95
C SER A 982 -20.17 74.83 -66.43
N GLY A 983 -19.39 73.96 -67.09
CA GLY A 983 -19.42 73.74 -68.55
C GLY A 983 -20.69 73.07 -69.08
N VAL A 984 -21.82 73.76 -69.06
CA VAL A 984 -23.06 73.32 -69.71
C VAL A 984 -23.53 74.38 -70.71
N ILE A 985 -23.56 74.03 -71.99
CA ILE A 985 -24.17 74.82 -73.07
C ILE A 985 -25.51 74.18 -73.41
N SER A 986 -26.62 74.91 -73.24
CA SER A 986 -27.96 74.42 -73.57
C SER A 986 -28.42 74.91 -74.95
N VAL A 987 -28.76 74.00 -75.86
CA VAL A 987 -29.42 74.31 -77.14
C VAL A 987 -30.91 73.96 -77.03
N LYS A 988 -31.79 74.86 -77.46
CA LYS A 988 -33.26 74.71 -77.32
C LYS A 988 -33.83 73.84 -78.45
N SER A 989 -34.32 72.64 -78.13
CA SER A 989 -35.14 71.85 -79.05
C SER A 989 -36.62 72.25 -78.97
N SER A 990 -37.26 72.56 -80.09
CA SER A 990 -38.67 72.93 -80.18
C SER A 990 -39.57 71.69 -80.29
N LYS A 991 -40.17 71.28 -79.16
CA LYS A 991 -41.45 70.57 -79.15
C LYS A 991 -42.19 70.88 -77.86
N SER A 992 -43.34 71.56 -77.96
CA SER A 992 -44.15 72.03 -76.84
C SER A 992 -45.31 71.08 -76.51
N SER A 993 -45.45 70.84 -75.20
CA SER A 993 -46.66 70.63 -74.34
C SER A 993 -47.71 69.58 -74.74
N ALA A 994 -48.25 68.76 -73.83
CA ALA A 994 -48.82 69.12 -72.52
C ALA A 994 -48.55 68.06 -71.42
N ASP A 995 -47.95 68.45 -70.28
CA ASP A 995 -48.55 68.75 -68.95
C ASP A 995 -49.39 67.59 -68.36
N LYS A 996 -49.06 66.86 -67.27
CA LYS A 996 -48.40 67.10 -65.97
C LYS A 996 -49.04 68.19 -65.09
N LYS A 997 -49.40 67.82 -63.86
CA LYS A 997 -49.04 68.51 -62.59
C LYS A 997 -49.32 67.58 -61.40
N GLU A 998 -48.30 67.14 -60.66
CA GLU A 998 -47.56 67.81 -59.55
C GLU A 998 -48.26 67.61 -58.20
N LYS A 999 -47.69 66.87 -57.25
CA LYS A 999 -46.51 67.10 -56.38
C LYS A 999 -46.83 67.87 -55.09
N HIS A 1000 -46.52 67.18 -54.00
CA HIS A 1000 -46.21 67.61 -52.64
C HIS A 1000 -45.66 69.03 -52.45
N ARG A 1001 -46.03 69.63 -51.30
CA ARG A 1001 -45.25 70.47 -50.35
C ARG A 1001 -46.19 70.86 -49.19
N GLU A 1002 -45.82 71.17 -47.95
CA GLU A 1002 -44.64 71.04 -47.08
C GLU A 1002 -45.13 71.53 -45.69
N ASN A 1003 -44.55 71.00 -44.61
CA ASN A 1003 -44.38 71.57 -43.25
C ASN A 1003 -45.52 72.00 -42.29
N GLU A 1004 -45.36 71.45 -41.07
CA GLU A 1004 -45.53 71.98 -39.71
C GLU A 1004 -46.92 72.34 -39.10
N LYS A 1005 -47.24 71.55 -38.06
CA LYS A 1005 -47.80 71.88 -36.72
C LYS A 1005 -49.06 72.78 -36.65
N SER A 1006 -50.18 72.19 -36.23
CA SER A 1006 -50.76 72.44 -34.89
C SER A 1006 -52.06 71.65 -34.60
N LYS A 1007 -52.13 71.13 -33.37
CA LYS A 1007 -53.28 70.92 -32.47
C LYS A 1007 -54.59 70.23 -32.95
N ARG A 1008 -54.78 69.03 -32.37
CA ARG A 1008 -55.84 68.61 -31.42
C ARG A 1008 -57.33 68.83 -31.75
N LYS A 1009 -58.08 67.75 -31.39
CA LYS A 1009 -59.54 67.52 -31.27
C LYS A 1009 -60.16 67.07 -32.59
N GLY A 1010 -60.82 65.91 -32.71
CA GLY A 1010 -61.54 65.10 -31.72
C GLY A 1010 -63.04 65.14 -32.04
N GLN A 1011 -63.70 63.97 -31.94
CA GLN A 1011 -65.14 63.70 -32.09
C GLN A 1011 -65.69 63.57 -33.51
N ASP A 1012 -66.64 62.68 -33.83
CA ASP A 1012 -67.16 61.45 -33.20
C ASP A 1012 -68.18 60.83 -34.18
N SER A 1013 -68.60 59.59 -33.90
CA SER A 1013 -69.79 58.89 -34.41
C SER A 1013 -69.76 58.39 -35.88
N GLY A 1014 -70.17 57.16 -36.22
CA GLY A 1014 -70.82 56.06 -35.49
C GLY A 1014 -71.53 55.20 -36.55
N ARG A 1015 -71.33 53.87 -36.62
CA ARG A 1015 -72.18 52.80 -36.06
C ARG A 1015 -71.53 51.46 -36.44
N SER A 1016 -71.16 50.56 -35.51
CA SER A 1016 -71.97 49.52 -34.83
C SER A 1016 -72.61 48.51 -35.80
N GLU A 1017 -72.63 47.19 -35.63
CA GLU A 1017 -72.34 46.27 -34.52
C GLU A 1017 -72.49 44.84 -35.09
N LYS A 1018 -71.73 43.84 -34.59
CA LYS A 1018 -72.33 42.57 -34.11
C LYS A 1018 -71.31 41.77 -33.31
N LYS A 1019 -71.78 41.30 -32.14
CA LYS A 1019 -71.06 40.73 -31.01
C LYS A 1019 -71.23 39.21 -30.92
N LYS A 1020 -70.24 38.59 -30.25
CA LYS A 1020 -70.29 37.49 -29.26
C LYS A 1020 -70.82 36.11 -29.69
N LYS A 1021 -70.08 35.06 -29.30
CA LYS A 1021 -70.08 34.48 -27.93
C LYS A 1021 -68.89 33.53 -27.73
N ARG A 1022 -68.36 33.56 -26.50
CA ARG A 1022 -67.50 32.54 -25.86
C ARG A 1022 -68.37 31.39 -25.34
N THR A 1023 -67.83 30.18 -25.37
CA THR A 1023 -67.46 29.39 -24.19
C THR A 1023 -66.12 28.75 -24.48
#